data_AF-A0A816B1Y5-F1
#
_entry.id   AF-A0A816B1Y5-F1
#
_cell.length_a   1.000
_cell.length_b   1.000
_cell.length_c   1.000
_cell.angle_alpha   90.00
_cell.angle_beta   90.00
_cell.angle_gamma   90.00
#
_symmetry.space_group_name_H-M   'P 1'
#
loop_
_entity.id
_entity.type
_entity.pdbx_description
1 polymer ?
#
loop_
_entity_poly.entity_id
_entity_poly.type
_entity_poly.pdbx_seq_one_letter_code
_entity_poly.pdbx_strand_id
1 'polypeptide(L)'
;MVFIRDLKREFFEFISKQQRRLLVFVHLDVDSLCAWKIFQHLLQCEHIIYTCLPVLYKYDLENGHIQHINSGIKTIIFINCGSTLDLYDFLSLDSINNNNNDDENNLTLFVLDSLRPIEHRNIYDSKQIRLLILPNKIDIEKKRVPQYEELFHEIYDDDENDDDDENEDNDDDNQSDDENSTNMRIESIETRNKRLKRQWLKRRDKALANYYKYRTHSYSSALIMFELAYLLSKDTNEQLWYAIIGVTEQLLHGRIDRDFYMEQLNILQSHVLRLNHNQNSIINSNDDNNNTSIINSKLSMDCINIKFDEDINFHLLRHWSLYDSIYYTHDMIISFKLWSSRGLSQLKEFLADLGIPKREYEQYYRDMNIKYKLNIKKQILNKRLQDKYHYTTNTIILPTFLLTSGFTLKLSPQDIVYSVMSTLQTSSSTTTTTTSTSIMIDLTQCFSLALSCLNYNQLEQYINGIELEKIYTKKKHYLIETLLQSDKNLTFNNTIPFILLKFDQNMFNSSIINDNIKSYEFFTHPYQTYLFARHALNILISYTSSSTNIIKRKKSKYLKNLPLILIAPYSLTNKEHELIEIVVGVPSFNNIMMNSFSTLFETADRRCGNVAKFVFFDHSVLLLQEQHRQKFIDALMFVLAK
;
A
#
# COMPACT_ATOMS: atom_id res chain seq x y z
N MET A 1 19.49 -4.15 16.76
CA MET A 1 18.15 -3.89 16.20
C MET A 1 17.56 -2.63 16.81
N VAL A 2 17.24 -1.63 15.99
CA VAL A 2 16.98 -0.23 16.42
C VAL A 2 15.50 0.14 16.39
N PHE A 3 14.69 -0.73 16.97
CA PHE A 3 13.27 -0.48 17.16
C PHE A 3 13.05 0.40 18.40
N ILE A 4 12.36 1.52 18.22
CA ILE A 4 12.01 2.42 19.33
C ILE A 4 11.04 1.69 20.27
N ARG A 5 11.41 1.58 21.55
CA ARG A 5 10.56 0.91 22.56
C ARG A 5 9.54 1.86 23.17
N ASP A 6 9.93 3.12 23.33
CA ASP A 6 9.07 4.17 23.88
C ASP A 6 8.93 5.31 22.87
N LEU A 7 7.82 5.29 22.13
CA LEU A 7 7.49 6.30 21.11
C LEU A 7 7.40 7.72 21.71
N LYS A 8 7.04 7.85 22.99
CA LYS A 8 6.95 9.16 23.64
C LYS A 8 8.35 9.70 23.92
N ARG A 9 9.18 8.94 24.62
CA ARG A 9 10.50 9.41 25.09
C ARG A 9 11.57 9.44 24.00
N GLU A 10 11.67 8.38 23.21
CA GLU A 10 12.77 8.19 22.24
C GLU A 10 12.51 8.89 20.90
N PHE A 11 11.25 9.23 20.60
CA PHE A 11 10.85 9.92 19.37
C PHE A 11 10.29 11.32 19.64
N PHE A 12 9.09 11.45 20.20
CA PHE A 12 8.43 12.76 20.22
C PHE A 12 9.07 13.76 21.19
N GLU A 13 9.40 13.35 22.42
CA GLU A 13 10.12 14.21 23.37
C GLU A 13 11.53 14.54 22.90
N PHE A 14 12.20 13.62 22.19
CA PHE A 14 13.50 13.88 21.56
C PHE A 14 13.39 15.02 20.53
N ILE A 15 12.39 14.95 19.66
CA ILE A 15 12.11 15.98 18.66
C ILE A 15 11.72 17.31 19.31
N SER A 16 10.80 17.29 20.29
CA SER A 16 10.35 18.51 20.97
C SER A 16 11.49 19.20 21.73
N LYS A 17 12.39 18.45 22.38
CA LYS A 17 13.56 19.02 23.08
C LYS A 17 14.56 19.70 22.15
N GLN A 18 14.70 19.23 20.91
CA GLN A 18 15.62 19.85 19.97
C GLN A 18 15.17 21.25 19.53
N GLN A 19 13.85 21.53 19.52
CA GLN A 19 13.28 22.81 19.05
C GLN A 19 13.85 23.27 17.69
N ARG A 20 14.17 22.31 16.81
CA ARG A 20 14.75 22.56 15.48
C ARG A 20 13.72 22.26 14.40
N ARG A 21 13.95 22.87 13.23
CA ARG A 21 13.16 22.61 12.03
C ARG A 21 13.31 21.14 11.62
N LEU A 22 12.18 20.48 11.39
CA LEU A 22 12.12 19.10 10.90
C LEU A 22 11.98 19.05 9.38
N LEU A 23 12.49 17.97 8.77
CA LEU A 23 12.15 17.58 7.40
C LEU A 23 11.30 16.31 7.47
N VAL A 24 10.14 16.31 6.82
CA VAL A 24 9.21 15.18 6.81
C VAL A 24 8.91 14.80 5.38
N PHE A 25 9.27 13.58 5.00
CA PHE A 25 8.88 12.96 3.74
C PHE A 25 7.61 12.14 3.95
N VAL A 26 6.59 12.40 3.14
CA VAL A 26 5.28 11.76 3.26
C VAL A 26 4.96 11.08 1.93
N HIS A 27 4.81 9.75 1.95
CA HIS A 27 4.40 9.02 0.76
C HIS A 27 3.03 9.46 0.27
N LEU A 28 2.82 9.46 -1.05
CA LEU A 28 1.55 9.81 -1.67
C LEU A 28 0.52 8.66 -1.59
N ASP A 29 0.09 8.30 -0.38
CA ASP A 29 -1.03 7.38 -0.15
C ASP A 29 -1.94 7.84 1.01
N VAL A 30 -3.13 7.27 1.13
CA VAL A 30 -4.13 7.74 2.12
C VAL A 30 -3.66 7.48 3.55
N ASP A 31 -3.02 6.34 3.81
CA ASP A 31 -2.48 6.02 5.13
C ASP A 31 -1.42 7.04 5.57
N SER A 32 -0.50 7.43 4.68
CA SER A 32 0.49 8.47 4.99
C SER A 32 -0.11 9.84 5.19
N LEU A 33 -1.10 10.22 4.37
CA LEU A 33 -1.80 11.49 4.54
C LEU A 33 -2.51 11.55 5.91
N CYS A 34 -3.13 10.45 6.33
CA CYS A 34 -3.75 10.32 7.63
C CYS A 34 -2.72 10.37 8.78
N ALA A 35 -1.63 9.62 8.66
CA ALA A 35 -0.53 9.64 9.63
C ALA A 35 0.09 11.04 9.74
N TRP A 36 0.28 11.71 8.60
CA TRP A 36 0.77 13.07 8.52
C TRP A 36 -0.19 14.06 9.18
N LYS A 37 -1.51 13.98 8.96
CA LYS A 37 -2.49 14.83 9.64
C LYS A 37 -2.43 14.69 11.17
N ILE A 38 -2.31 13.46 11.66
CA ILE A 38 -2.18 13.19 13.09
C ILE A 38 -0.88 13.80 13.62
N PHE A 39 0.24 13.55 12.94
CA PHE A 39 1.53 14.06 13.35
C PHE A 39 1.62 15.59 13.28
N GLN A 40 1.06 16.19 12.22
CA GLN A 40 0.94 17.63 12.04
C GLN A 40 0.21 18.28 13.22
N HIS A 41 -0.87 17.68 13.71
CA HIS A 41 -1.57 18.16 14.92
C HIS A 41 -0.65 18.15 16.15
N LEU A 42 0.10 17.07 16.36
CA LEU A 42 1.03 16.96 17.50
C LEU A 42 2.13 18.03 17.44
N LEU A 43 2.70 18.26 16.25
CA LEU A 43 3.70 19.30 16.02
C LEU A 43 3.13 20.71 16.28
N GLN A 44 1.88 20.96 15.86
CA GLN A 44 1.19 22.23 16.12
C GLN A 44 0.97 22.46 17.62
N CYS A 45 0.61 21.42 18.39
CA CYS A 45 0.45 21.52 19.83
C CYS A 45 1.75 21.85 20.58
N GLU A 46 2.92 21.58 19.99
CA GLU A 46 4.24 21.89 20.57
C GLU A 46 4.95 23.05 19.86
N HIS A 47 4.29 23.71 18.91
CA HIS A 47 4.85 24.79 18.09
C HIS A 47 6.15 24.42 17.35
N ILE A 48 6.29 23.15 16.95
CA ILE A 48 7.48 22.67 16.24
C ILE A 48 7.40 23.03 14.76
N ILE A 49 8.46 23.67 14.24
CA ILE A 49 8.57 24.07 12.83
C ILE A 49 8.97 22.86 12.00
N TYR A 50 8.34 22.68 10.84
CA TYR A 50 8.63 21.56 9.95
C TYR A 50 8.56 21.98 8.47
N THR A 51 9.12 21.11 7.61
CA THR A 51 8.94 21.14 6.16
C THR A 51 8.40 19.79 5.74
N CYS A 52 7.26 19.76 5.06
CA CYS A 52 6.66 18.54 4.56
C CYS A 52 6.89 18.44 3.05
N LEU A 53 7.46 17.34 2.59
CA LEU A 53 7.68 17.04 1.17
C LEU A 53 6.90 15.78 0.78
N PRO A 54 5.95 15.88 -0.18
CA PRO A 54 5.30 14.69 -0.73
C PRO A 54 6.28 13.90 -1.61
N VAL A 55 6.25 12.57 -1.51
CA VAL A 55 7.08 11.68 -2.31
C VAL A 55 6.24 10.56 -2.93
N LEU A 56 6.50 10.26 -4.20
CA LEU A 56 5.94 9.08 -4.89
C LEU A 56 7.07 8.19 -5.42
N TYR A 57 8.15 8.82 -5.87
CA TYR A 57 9.33 8.18 -6.42
C TYR A 57 10.51 8.27 -5.45
N LYS A 58 11.44 7.33 -5.54
CA LYS A 58 12.72 7.41 -4.81
C LYS A 58 13.49 8.69 -5.15
N TYR A 59 13.42 9.11 -6.42
CA TYR A 59 14.02 10.33 -6.91
C TYR A 59 13.48 11.60 -6.21
N ASP A 60 12.20 11.63 -5.83
CA ASP A 60 11.63 12.77 -5.10
C ASP A 60 12.27 12.91 -3.70
N LEU A 61 12.54 11.77 -3.06
CA LEU A 61 13.19 11.70 -1.75
C LEU A 61 14.66 12.17 -1.86
N GLU A 62 15.39 11.67 -2.84
CA GLU A 62 16.79 12.06 -3.11
C GLU A 62 16.90 13.56 -3.39
N ASN A 63 16.11 14.07 -4.34
CA ASN A 63 16.08 15.49 -4.67
C ASN A 63 15.70 16.36 -3.46
N GLY A 64 14.67 15.97 -2.72
CA GLY A 64 14.25 16.68 -1.53
C GLY A 64 15.33 16.69 -0.46
N HIS A 65 16.08 15.60 -0.31
CA HIS A 65 17.22 15.55 0.60
C HIS A 65 18.33 16.49 0.16
N ILE A 66 18.77 16.43 -1.10
CA ILE A 66 19.82 17.28 -1.67
C ILE A 66 19.49 18.78 -1.50
N GLN A 67 18.24 19.16 -1.74
CA GLN A 67 17.81 20.56 -1.58
C GLN A 67 17.88 21.06 -0.14
N HIS A 68 17.78 20.16 0.84
CA HIS A 68 17.70 20.50 2.26
C HIS A 68 18.95 20.12 3.07
N ILE A 69 19.93 19.43 2.50
CA ILE A 69 21.14 18.99 3.20
C ILE A 69 21.92 20.17 3.82
N ASN A 70 22.01 21.29 3.09
CA ASN A 70 22.74 22.49 3.53
C ASN A 70 21.92 23.41 4.47
N SER A 71 20.69 23.03 4.80
CA SER A 71 19.78 23.88 5.60
C SER A 71 19.93 23.72 7.12
N GLY A 72 20.91 22.92 7.57
CA GLY A 72 21.17 22.69 9.00
C GLY A 72 20.14 21.80 9.70
N ILE A 73 19.32 21.08 8.93
CA ILE A 73 18.34 20.12 9.46
C ILE A 73 19.07 18.91 10.01
N LYS A 74 18.78 18.56 11.26
CA LYS A 74 19.39 17.41 11.95
C LYS A 74 18.46 16.22 12.16
N THR A 75 17.17 16.39 11.86
CA THR A 75 16.17 15.34 12.06
C THR A 75 15.27 15.24 10.85
N ILE A 76 15.26 14.04 10.24
CA ILE A 76 14.43 13.70 9.09
C ILE A 76 13.46 12.59 9.49
N ILE A 77 12.21 12.70 9.05
CA ILE A 77 11.14 11.74 9.34
C ILE A 77 10.58 11.23 8.02
N PHE A 78 10.46 9.92 7.88
CA PHE A 78 9.87 9.25 6.73
C PHE A 78 8.55 8.60 7.13
N ILE A 79 7.48 8.84 6.36
CA ILE A 79 6.14 8.27 6.55
C ILE A 79 5.74 7.44 5.31
N ASN A 80 5.58 6.12 5.51
CA ASN A 80 5.43 5.05 4.49
C ASN A 80 6.43 5.13 3.33
N CYS A 81 7.65 5.55 3.61
CA CYS A 81 8.74 5.52 2.64
C CYS A 81 10.07 5.23 3.33
N GLY A 82 11.07 4.81 2.54
CA GLY A 82 12.45 4.68 2.97
C GLY A 82 12.80 3.38 3.70
N SER A 83 11.84 2.58 4.18
CA SER A 83 12.17 1.33 4.88
C SER A 83 12.83 0.28 4.00
N THR A 84 12.53 0.27 2.70
CA THR A 84 13.06 -0.69 1.72
C THR A 84 14.39 -0.27 1.08
N LEU A 85 14.86 0.94 1.39
CA LEU A 85 16.12 1.48 0.88
C LEU A 85 17.19 1.31 1.95
N ASP A 86 18.43 1.09 1.55
CA ASP A 86 19.53 1.38 2.47
C ASP A 86 19.66 2.89 2.60
N LEU A 87 19.22 3.43 3.73
CA LEU A 87 19.20 4.88 3.94
C LEU A 87 20.60 5.44 4.17
N TYR A 88 21.55 4.62 4.62
CA TYR A 88 22.93 5.03 4.82
C TYR A 88 23.58 5.36 3.48
N ASP A 89 23.53 4.38 2.56
CA ASP A 89 24.07 4.50 1.21
C ASP A 89 23.26 5.51 0.38
N PHE A 90 21.93 5.41 0.42
CA PHE A 90 21.03 6.21 -0.42
C PHE A 90 21.13 7.71 -0.14
N LEU A 91 21.34 8.10 1.13
CA LEU A 91 21.51 9.50 1.52
C LEU A 91 22.99 9.91 1.62
N SER A 92 23.92 9.00 1.32
CA SER A 92 25.37 9.25 1.38
C SER A 92 25.81 9.85 2.72
N LEU A 93 25.36 9.25 3.83
CA LEU A 93 25.56 9.78 5.19
C LEU A 93 27.04 9.93 5.58
N ASP A 94 27.94 9.15 4.98
CA ASP A 94 29.40 9.28 5.14
C ASP A 94 29.91 10.71 4.87
N SER A 95 29.41 11.33 3.81
CA SER A 95 29.81 12.68 3.41
C SER A 95 29.37 13.76 4.40
N ILE A 96 28.30 13.49 5.16
CA ILE A 96 27.74 14.38 6.17
C ILE A 96 28.53 14.25 7.48
N ASN A 97 28.87 13.02 7.86
CA ASN A 97 29.55 12.70 9.12
C ASN A 97 31.03 13.14 9.10
N ASN A 98 31.74 12.96 7.98
CA ASN A 98 33.16 13.31 7.88
C ASN A 98 33.46 14.82 7.98
N ASN A 99 32.45 15.68 7.86
CA ASN A 99 32.61 17.13 7.99
C ASN A 99 32.45 17.64 9.43
N ASN A 100 31.98 16.81 10.38
CA ASN A 100 31.69 17.23 11.75
C ASN A 100 32.24 16.20 12.76
N ASN A 101 33.40 16.48 13.37
CA ASN A 101 34.03 15.62 14.38
C ASN A 101 33.31 15.60 15.76
N ASP A 102 32.07 16.08 15.84
CA ASP A 102 31.28 16.14 17.07
C ASP A 102 30.09 15.18 16.97
N ASP A 103 30.04 14.17 17.85
CA ASP A 103 28.94 13.20 17.96
C ASP A 103 27.56 13.86 18.17
N GLU A 104 27.51 15.11 18.67
CA GLU A 104 26.29 15.90 18.87
C GLU A 104 25.69 16.53 17.59
N ASN A 105 26.38 16.41 16.45
CA ASN A 105 25.96 16.99 15.16
C ASN A 105 25.40 16.00 14.14
N ASN A 106 25.27 14.72 14.51
CA ASN A 106 24.84 13.67 13.59
C ASN A 106 23.35 13.76 13.21
N LEU A 107 23.07 13.52 11.93
CA LEU A 107 21.71 13.42 11.38
C LEU A 107 20.98 12.24 12.02
N THR A 108 19.76 12.48 12.52
CA THR A 108 18.87 11.43 13.03
C THR A 108 17.72 11.19 12.05
N LEU A 109 17.53 9.93 11.66
CA LEU A 109 16.49 9.50 10.73
C LEU A 109 15.44 8.68 11.47
N PHE A 110 14.18 9.10 11.42
CA PHE A 110 13.05 8.33 11.94
C PHE A 110 12.25 7.75 10.77
N VAL A 111 12.05 6.43 10.77
CA VAL A 111 11.31 5.74 9.71
C VAL A 111 10.04 5.13 10.29
N LEU A 112 8.89 5.66 9.88
CA LEU A 112 7.58 5.06 10.08
C LEU A 112 7.11 4.53 8.74
N ASP A 113 7.12 3.21 8.57
CA ASP A 113 6.69 2.60 7.31
C ASP A 113 5.99 1.27 7.59
N SER A 114 4.91 1.00 6.87
CA SER A 114 4.19 -0.26 6.92
C SER A 114 4.78 -1.32 5.98
N LEU A 115 5.53 -0.94 4.94
CA LEU A 115 6.09 -1.87 3.97
C LEU A 115 7.16 -2.77 4.60
N ARG A 116 7.16 -4.06 4.24
CA ARG A 116 8.10 -5.08 4.74
C ARG A 116 8.63 -5.95 3.59
N PRO A 117 9.82 -6.55 3.74
CA PRO A 117 10.77 -6.39 4.85
C PRO A 117 11.47 -5.02 4.84
N ILE A 118 11.90 -4.59 6.03
CA ILE A 118 12.77 -3.43 6.22
C ILE A 118 14.18 -3.80 5.78
N GLU A 119 14.90 -2.90 5.16
CA GLU A 119 16.30 -3.11 4.80
C GLU A 119 17.12 -3.53 6.03
N HIS A 120 17.80 -4.67 5.92
CA HIS A 120 18.49 -5.29 7.06
C HIS A 120 19.56 -4.37 7.67
N ARG A 121 20.30 -3.61 6.83
CA ARG A 121 21.30 -2.64 7.27
C ARG A 121 20.71 -1.54 8.15
N ASN A 122 19.56 -0.98 7.76
CA ASN A 122 18.83 0.01 8.56
C ASN A 122 18.40 -0.51 9.94
N ILE A 123 18.15 -1.83 10.08
CA ILE A 123 17.72 -2.42 11.36
C ILE A 123 18.89 -2.50 12.34
N TYR A 124 20.12 -2.62 11.84
CA TYR A 124 21.33 -2.79 12.66
C TYR A 124 22.12 -1.50 12.89
N ASP A 125 21.88 -0.45 12.11
CA ASP A 125 22.47 0.88 12.34
C ASP A 125 21.93 1.58 13.59
N SER A 126 22.58 1.35 14.72
CA SER A 126 22.26 1.94 16.02
C SER A 126 22.56 3.43 16.18
N LYS A 127 23.23 4.07 15.22
CA LYS A 127 23.71 5.44 15.37
C LYS A 127 22.69 6.46 14.87
N GLN A 128 22.22 6.31 13.63
CA GLN A 128 21.47 7.38 12.96
C GLN A 128 20.01 7.01 12.68
N ILE A 129 19.72 5.74 12.40
CA ILE A 129 18.40 5.29 11.98
C ILE A 129 17.60 4.77 13.16
N ARG A 130 16.34 5.22 13.29
CA ARG A 130 15.41 4.80 14.34
C ARG A 130 14.08 4.39 13.73
N LEU A 131 13.68 3.14 13.96
CA LEU A 131 12.49 2.55 13.36
C LEU A 131 11.29 2.66 14.30
N LEU A 132 10.20 3.26 13.81
CA LEU A 132 8.95 3.48 14.54
C LEU A 132 8.01 2.29 14.29
N ILE A 133 7.75 1.51 15.34
CA ILE A 133 6.85 0.35 15.34
C ILE A 133 5.99 0.40 16.60
N LEU A 134 4.81 -0.23 16.57
CA LEU A 134 4.00 -0.42 17.78
C LEU A 134 4.82 -1.13 18.88
N PRO A 135 4.97 -0.55 20.08
CA PRO A 135 5.80 -1.11 21.15
C PRO A 135 5.48 -2.56 21.51
N ASN A 136 4.19 -2.92 21.52
CA ASN A 136 3.70 -4.26 21.83
C ASN A 136 3.90 -5.28 20.70
N LYS A 137 4.42 -4.87 19.53
CA LYS A 137 4.64 -5.73 18.36
C LYS A 137 6.12 -5.85 17.96
N ILE A 138 7.02 -5.18 18.67
CA ILE A 138 8.46 -5.22 18.40
C ILE A 138 9.00 -6.66 18.40
N ASP A 139 8.59 -7.50 19.35
CA ASP A 139 9.09 -8.88 19.44
C ASP A 139 8.65 -9.76 18.27
N ILE A 140 7.49 -9.45 17.67
CA ILE A 140 7.02 -10.15 16.47
C ILE A 140 7.87 -9.74 15.27
N GLU A 141 8.19 -8.46 15.13
CA GLU A 141 9.03 -7.97 14.03
C GLU A 141 10.47 -8.48 14.17
N LYS A 142 11.05 -8.50 15.39
CA LYS A 142 12.38 -9.06 15.64
C LYS A 142 12.51 -10.53 15.21
N LYS A 143 11.46 -11.34 15.38
CA LYS A 143 11.44 -12.74 14.96
C LYS A 143 11.50 -12.93 13.44
N ARG A 144 11.15 -11.89 12.66
CA ARG A 144 11.20 -11.93 11.19
C ARG A 144 12.56 -11.54 10.64
N VAL A 145 13.36 -10.80 11.41
CA VAL A 145 14.67 -10.31 10.99
C VAL A 145 15.72 -11.41 11.22
N PRO A 146 16.60 -11.72 10.25
CA PRO A 146 17.70 -12.66 10.44
C PRO A 146 18.63 -12.18 11.56
N GLN A 147 19.29 -13.11 12.26
CA GLN A 147 20.17 -12.76 13.39
C GLN A 147 21.41 -11.99 12.92
N TYR A 148 22.01 -11.21 13.81
CA TYR A 148 23.18 -10.39 13.47
C TYR A 148 24.34 -11.27 13.03
N GLU A 149 24.59 -12.36 13.76
CA GLU A 149 25.67 -13.31 13.53
C GLU A 149 25.52 -14.10 12.22
N GLU A 150 24.29 -14.18 11.69
CA GLU A 150 24.01 -14.79 10.38
C GLU A 150 24.32 -13.84 9.22
N LEU A 151 24.34 -12.53 9.48
CA LEU A 151 24.44 -11.48 8.47
C LEU A 151 25.79 -10.77 8.44
N PHE A 152 26.39 -10.56 9.61
CA PHE A 152 27.64 -9.83 9.81
C PHE A 152 28.65 -10.70 10.55
N HIS A 153 29.92 -10.62 10.15
CA HIS A 153 31.00 -11.36 10.75
C HIS A 153 32.28 -10.52 10.79
N GLU A 154 32.75 -10.21 12.00
CA GLU A 154 33.87 -9.29 12.29
C GLU A 154 35.17 -9.57 11.51
N ILE A 155 35.41 -10.83 11.11
CA ILE A 155 36.62 -11.24 10.38
C ILE A 155 36.41 -11.30 8.86
N TYR A 156 35.16 -11.46 8.38
CA TYR A 156 34.89 -11.73 6.97
C TYR A 156 34.28 -10.56 6.22
N ASP A 157 33.79 -9.55 6.93
CA ASP A 157 33.16 -8.36 6.35
C ASP A 157 34.18 -7.33 5.80
N ASP A 158 35.44 -7.33 6.27
CA ASP A 158 36.47 -6.34 5.84
C ASP A 158 37.20 -6.72 4.53
N ASP A 159 37.08 -7.97 4.06
CA ASP A 159 37.76 -8.49 2.87
C ASP A 159 36.76 -8.72 1.71
N GLU A 160 36.15 -7.64 1.18
CA GLU A 160 35.25 -7.70 0.01
C GLU A 160 35.99 -7.75 -1.34
N ASN A 161 37.33 -7.68 -1.37
CA ASN A 161 38.15 -7.66 -2.59
C ASN A 161 39.07 -8.88 -2.73
N ASP A 162 38.53 -10.10 -2.74
CA ASP A 162 39.28 -11.26 -3.24
C ASP A 162 38.44 -11.92 -4.34
N ASP A 163 38.81 -11.57 -5.58
CA ASP A 163 38.25 -12.09 -6.82
C ASP A 163 38.26 -13.63 -6.87
N ASP A 164 37.25 -14.15 -7.58
CA ASP A 164 36.99 -15.56 -7.85
C ASP A 164 38.19 -16.29 -8.48
N ASP A 165 38.97 -17.00 -7.68
CA ASP A 165 39.69 -18.18 -8.15
C ASP A 165 38.79 -19.42 -8.00
N GLU A 166 38.01 -19.68 -9.06
CA GLU A 166 37.40 -20.98 -9.35
C GLU A 166 38.49 -22.01 -9.69
N ASN A 167 39.32 -22.40 -8.71
CA ASN A 167 40.05 -23.66 -8.81
C ASN A 167 39.18 -24.77 -8.20
N GLU A 168 38.54 -25.54 -9.09
CA GLU A 168 38.07 -26.89 -8.78
C GLU A 168 39.30 -27.74 -8.45
N ASP A 169 39.66 -27.82 -7.17
CA ASP A 169 40.68 -28.75 -6.69
C ASP A 169 40.19 -30.18 -6.96
N ASN A 170 40.67 -30.77 -8.05
CA ASN A 170 40.72 -32.21 -8.22
C ASN A 170 41.77 -32.74 -7.24
N ASP A 171 41.32 -33.42 -6.19
CA ASP A 171 42.15 -34.17 -5.25
C ASP A 171 42.94 -35.25 -6.01
N ASP A 172 44.17 -34.95 -6.45
CA ASP A 172 45.16 -35.95 -6.84
C ASP A 172 46.29 -35.96 -5.80
N ASP A 173 46.16 -36.90 -4.86
CA ASP A 173 47.16 -37.25 -3.86
C ASP A 173 48.49 -37.65 -4.54
N ASN A 174 49.53 -36.82 -4.39
CA ASN A 174 50.91 -37.29 -4.51
C ASN A 174 51.77 -36.76 -3.36
N GLN A 175 52.12 -37.70 -2.47
CA GLN A 175 53.04 -37.54 -1.36
C GLN A 175 54.47 -37.33 -1.86
N SER A 176 55.15 -36.29 -1.36
CA SER A 176 56.56 -36.42 -0.98
C SER A 176 56.91 -35.48 0.16
N ASP A 177 57.68 -36.04 1.09
CA ASP A 177 57.98 -35.57 2.43
C ASP A 177 58.96 -34.39 2.53
N ASP A 178 58.86 -33.74 3.69
CA ASP A 178 59.91 -33.13 4.51
C ASP A 178 60.24 -31.61 4.41
N GLU A 179 60.27 -31.02 5.63
CA GLU A 179 60.86 -29.75 6.07
C GLU A 179 60.03 -28.46 6.20
N ASN A 180 58.70 -28.49 6.38
CA ASN A 180 57.98 -27.25 6.78
C ASN A 180 56.67 -27.48 7.59
N SER A 181 56.80 -28.00 8.81
CA SER A 181 55.65 -28.31 9.69
C SER A 181 54.86 -27.08 10.20
N THR A 182 55.45 -25.88 10.18
CA THR A 182 54.78 -24.63 10.55
C THR A 182 54.01 -24.01 9.39
N ASN A 183 54.57 -24.04 8.17
CA ASN A 183 53.89 -23.51 6.97
C ASN A 183 52.70 -24.39 6.55
N MET A 184 52.80 -25.72 6.64
CA MET A 184 51.65 -26.62 6.40
C MET A 184 50.49 -26.39 7.39
N ARG A 185 50.78 -26.02 8.64
CA ARG A 185 49.72 -25.67 9.61
C ARG A 185 49.05 -24.33 9.28
N ILE A 186 49.82 -23.33 8.84
CA ILE A 186 49.28 -22.02 8.44
C ILE A 186 48.43 -22.14 7.17
N GLU A 187 48.91 -22.90 6.17
CA GLU A 187 48.19 -23.18 4.92
C GLU A 187 46.89 -23.97 5.17
N SER A 188 46.89 -24.91 6.13
CA SER A 188 45.68 -25.60 6.58
C SER A 188 44.67 -24.70 7.33
N ILE A 189 45.15 -23.63 7.96
CA ILE A 189 44.30 -22.65 8.68
C ILE A 189 43.70 -21.66 7.68
N GLU A 190 44.46 -21.18 6.70
CA GLU A 190 43.98 -20.27 5.66
C GLU A 190 42.95 -20.96 4.76
N THR A 191 43.21 -22.17 4.29
CA THR A 191 42.24 -22.97 3.52
C THR A 191 40.97 -23.27 4.33
N ARG A 192 41.11 -23.58 5.63
CA ARG A 192 39.98 -23.72 6.55
C ARG A 192 39.19 -22.42 6.71
N ASN A 193 39.85 -21.28 6.85
CA ASN A 193 39.22 -19.97 6.97
C ASN A 193 38.48 -19.57 5.69
N LYS A 194 39.09 -19.80 4.51
CA LYS A 194 38.43 -19.63 3.20
C LYS A 194 37.18 -20.51 3.08
N ARG A 195 37.27 -21.79 3.50
CA ARG A 195 36.11 -22.69 3.53
C ARG A 195 35.01 -22.22 4.47
N LEU A 196 35.37 -21.74 5.67
CA LEU A 196 34.42 -21.20 6.64
C LEU A 196 33.77 -19.91 6.13
N LYS A 197 34.52 -19.00 5.52
CA LYS A 197 34.02 -17.79 4.82
C LYS A 197 33.01 -18.17 3.74
N ARG A 198 33.35 -19.11 2.83
CA ARG A 198 32.44 -19.62 1.78
C ARG A 198 31.17 -20.24 2.36
N GLN A 199 31.27 -21.01 3.46
CA GLN A 199 30.09 -21.58 4.11
C GLN A 199 29.22 -20.53 4.78
N TRP A 200 29.83 -19.52 5.38
CA TRP A 200 29.13 -18.40 6.00
C TRP A 200 28.41 -17.55 4.94
N LEU A 201 29.08 -17.17 3.84
CA LEU A 201 28.46 -16.46 2.71
C LEU A 201 27.24 -17.22 2.16
N LYS A 202 27.35 -18.53 1.94
CA LYS A 202 26.21 -19.36 1.52
C LYS A 202 25.05 -19.35 2.51
N ARG A 203 25.32 -19.31 3.82
CA ARG A 203 24.29 -19.21 4.86
C ARG A 203 23.66 -17.81 4.89
N ARG A 204 24.49 -16.76 4.82
CA ARG A 204 24.08 -15.36 4.74
C ARG A 204 23.16 -15.13 3.55
N ASP A 205 23.58 -15.54 2.36
CA ASP A 205 22.80 -15.36 1.12
C ASP A 205 21.47 -16.11 1.19
N LYS A 206 21.45 -17.30 1.79
CA LYS A 206 20.21 -18.05 2.03
C LYS A 206 19.29 -17.33 3.03
N ALA A 207 19.84 -16.76 4.09
CA ALA A 207 19.08 -16.00 5.08
C ALA A 207 18.47 -14.73 4.46
N LEU A 208 19.28 -13.96 3.71
CA LEU A 208 18.85 -12.77 2.97
C LEU A 208 17.80 -13.12 1.91
N ALA A 209 18.02 -14.18 1.12
CA ALA A 209 17.06 -14.62 0.11
C ALA A 209 15.70 -15.00 0.73
N ASN A 210 15.70 -15.64 1.90
CA ASN A 210 14.47 -15.96 2.63
C ASN A 210 13.79 -14.71 3.20
N TYR A 211 14.58 -13.77 3.74
CA TYR A 211 14.08 -12.54 4.33
C TYR A 211 13.41 -11.62 3.29
N TYR A 212 14.06 -11.42 2.13
CA TYR A 212 13.58 -10.58 1.04
C TYR A 212 12.54 -11.24 0.12
N LYS A 213 12.25 -12.53 0.32
CA LYS A 213 11.41 -13.34 -0.57
C LYS A 213 10.02 -12.76 -0.83
N TYR A 214 9.40 -12.16 0.19
CA TYR A 214 8.02 -11.67 0.11
C TYR A 214 7.91 -10.24 0.63
N ARG A 215 7.27 -9.38 -0.16
CA ARG A 215 6.78 -8.08 0.30
C ARG A 215 5.43 -8.27 0.98
N THR A 216 5.30 -7.68 2.16
CA THR A 216 4.08 -7.67 2.98
C THR A 216 3.88 -6.28 3.56
N HIS A 217 2.74 -6.01 4.22
CA HIS A 217 2.50 -4.77 4.94
C HIS A 217 2.20 -5.06 6.42
N SER A 218 2.69 -4.19 7.30
CA SER A 218 2.46 -4.22 8.74
C SER A 218 1.31 -3.28 9.12
N TYR A 219 1.22 -2.93 10.41
CA TYR A 219 0.20 -2.00 10.93
C TYR A 219 0.21 -0.66 10.19
N SER A 220 -0.97 -0.04 10.06
CA SER A 220 -1.13 1.29 9.47
C SER A 220 -0.26 2.33 10.18
N SER A 221 0.40 3.18 9.40
CA SER A 221 1.20 4.27 9.92
C SER A 221 0.34 5.30 10.64
N ALA A 222 -0.91 5.51 10.20
CA ALA A 222 -1.86 6.37 10.90
C ALA A 222 -2.24 5.81 12.28
N LEU A 223 -2.38 4.49 12.41
CA LEU A 223 -2.63 3.85 13.72
C LEU A 223 -1.45 4.07 14.69
N ILE A 224 -0.21 3.89 14.22
CA ILE A 224 0.99 4.10 15.06
C ILE A 224 1.09 5.57 15.53
N MET A 225 0.83 6.52 14.63
CA MET A 225 0.82 7.95 14.98
C MET A 225 -0.32 8.32 15.94
N PHE A 226 -1.47 7.65 15.85
CA PHE A 226 -2.55 7.81 16.80
C PHE A 226 -2.21 7.25 18.19
N GLU A 227 -1.57 6.09 18.26
CA GLU A 227 -1.06 5.54 19.53
C GLU A 227 -0.04 6.49 20.17
N LEU A 228 0.82 7.13 19.39
CA LEU A 228 1.69 8.19 19.89
C LEU A 228 0.87 9.37 20.46
N ALA A 229 -0.14 9.85 19.74
CA ALA A 229 -1.01 10.92 20.23
C ALA A 229 -1.68 10.54 21.55
N TYR A 230 -2.11 9.28 21.69
CA TYR A 230 -2.67 8.74 22.92
C TYR A 230 -1.64 8.72 24.07
N LEU A 231 -0.41 8.25 23.83
CA LEU A 231 0.67 8.27 24.82
C LEU A 231 1.02 9.69 25.31
N LEU A 232 0.79 10.69 24.46
CA LEU A 232 0.96 12.11 24.78
C LEU A 232 -0.28 12.75 25.41
N SER A 233 -1.40 12.03 25.50
CA SER A 233 -2.71 12.55 25.95
C SER A 233 -3.18 13.75 25.10
N LYS A 234 -2.85 13.73 23.80
CA LYS A 234 -3.26 14.72 22.79
C LYS A 234 -4.12 14.09 21.70
N ASP A 235 -4.79 13.00 22.03
CA ASP A 235 -5.70 12.30 21.14
C ASP A 235 -7.10 12.91 21.16
N THR A 236 -7.64 13.21 19.98
CA THR A 236 -9.03 13.64 19.81
C THR A 236 -9.76 12.74 18.82
N ASN A 237 -11.08 12.89 18.72
CA ASN A 237 -11.90 12.15 17.76
C ASN A 237 -11.45 12.40 16.30
N GLU A 238 -10.87 13.56 16.00
CA GLU A 238 -10.34 13.85 14.66
C GLU A 238 -9.13 12.97 14.31
N GLN A 239 -8.14 12.85 15.21
CA GLN A 239 -6.98 12.00 14.97
C GLN A 239 -7.38 10.52 14.91
N LEU A 240 -8.33 10.12 15.77
CA LEU A 240 -8.90 8.77 15.72
C LEU A 240 -9.57 8.49 14.38
N TRP A 241 -10.29 9.47 13.81
CA TRP A 241 -10.91 9.33 12.50
C TRP A 241 -9.89 9.12 11.38
N TYR A 242 -8.78 9.86 11.39
CA TYR A 242 -7.69 9.65 10.44
C TYR A 242 -7.07 8.26 10.57
N ALA A 243 -6.87 7.76 11.80
CA ALA A 243 -6.38 6.40 12.03
C ALA A 243 -7.33 5.33 11.45
N ILE A 244 -8.64 5.51 11.62
CA ILE A 244 -9.66 4.63 11.03
C ILE A 244 -9.58 4.62 9.51
N ILE A 245 -9.41 5.79 8.88
CA ILE A 245 -9.28 5.89 7.41
C ILE A 245 -8.02 5.16 6.93
N GLY A 246 -6.86 5.35 7.59
CA GLY A 246 -5.61 4.67 7.23
C GLY A 246 -5.71 3.14 7.30
N VAL A 247 -6.29 2.61 8.38
CA VAL A 247 -6.52 1.15 8.52
C VAL A 247 -7.51 0.63 7.47
N THR A 248 -8.55 1.41 7.15
CA THR A 248 -9.53 1.04 6.11
C THR A 248 -8.89 1.05 4.72
N GLU A 249 -7.95 1.95 4.45
CA GLU A 249 -7.22 2.00 3.19
C GLU A 249 -6.43 0.72 2.91
N GLN A 250 -5.72 0.20 3.92
CA GLN A 250 -4.89 -1.00 3.77
C GLN A 250 -5.73 -2.20 3.32
N LEU A 251 -6.95 -2.34 3.88
CA LEU A 251 -7.88 -3.40 3.50
C LEU A 251 -8.41 -3.20 2.07
N LEU A 252 -8.86 -1.98 1.73
CA LEU A 252 -9.44 -1.71 0.41
C LEU A 252 -8.42 -1.92 -0.72
N HIS A 253 -7.16 -1.59 -0.49
CA HIS A 253 -6.07 -1.86 -1.45
C HIS A 253 -5.67 -3.34 -1.50
N GLY A 254 -6.10 -4.13 -0.51
CA GLY A 254 -5.74 -5.54 -0.35
C GLY A 254 -4.28 -5.74 0.02
N ARG A 255 -3.71 -4.78 0.74
CA ARG A 255 -2.39 -4.87 1.37
C ARG A 255 -2.42 -5.83 2.57
N ILE A 256 -3.57 -5.90 3.23
CA ILE A 256 -3.84 -6.75 4.39
C ILE A 256 -5.11 -7.58 4.17
N ASP A 257 -5.27 -8.65 4.95
CA ASP A 257 -6.49 -9.45 4.99
C ASP A 257 -7.49 -8.91 6.02
N ARG A 258 -8.65 -9.55 6.05
CA ARG A 258 -9.72 -9.21 6.98
C ARG A 258 -9.32 -9.50 8.42
N ASP A 259 -8.56 -10.56 8.70
CA ASP A 259 -8.23 -10.95 10.07
C ASP A 259 -7.28 -9.93 10.72
N PHE A 260 -6.25 -9.51 9.98
CA PHE A 260 -5.34 -8.46 10.41
C PHE A 260 -6.03 -7.08 10.48
N TYR A 261 -6.98 -6.80 9.57
CA TYR A 261 -7.84 -5.63 9.67
C TYR A 261 -8.68 -5.61 10.96
N MET A 262 -9.31 -6.75 11.32
CA MET A 262 -10.09 -6.86 12.54
C MET A 262 -9.23 -6.69 13.80
N GLU A 263 -7.98 -7.16 13.79
CA GLU A 263 -7.04 -6.92 14.88
C GLU A 263 -6.80 -5.41 15.10
N GLN A 264 -6.55 -4.66 14.02
CA GLN A 264 -6.37 -3.21 14.08
C GLN A 264 -7.67 -2.49 14.50
N LEU A 265 -8.82 -2.94 14.02
CA LEU A 265 -10.12 -2.40 14.42
C LEU A 265 -10.41 -2.57 15.91
N ASN A 266 -10.04 -3.70 16.52
CA ASN A 266 -10.28 -3.94 17.95
C ASN A 266 -9.52 -2.92 18.83
N ILE A 267 -8.31 -2.55 18.40
CA ILE A 267 -7.53 -1.48 19.05
C ILE A 267 -8.32 -0.17 18.94
N LEU A 268 -8.69 0.24 17.72
CA LEU A 268 -9.45 1.48 17.48
C LEU A 268 -10.80 1.51 18.20
N GLN A 269 -11.51 0.39 18.28
CA GLN A 269 -12.80 0.29 18.96
C GLN A 269 -12.68 0.59 20.45
N SER A 270 -11.59 0.13 21.08
CA SER A 270 -11.28 0.43 22.48
C SER A 270 -11.09 1.94 22.70
N HIS A 271 -10.43 2.62 21.75
CA HIS A 271 -10.26 4.07 21.78
C HIS A 271 -11.55 4.85 21.53
N VAL A 272 -12.40 4.39 20.60
CA VAL A 272 -13.72 4.97 20.33
C VAL A 272 -14.58 4.94 21.60
N LEU A 273 -14.63 3.79 22.30
CA LEU A 273 -15.38 3.65 23.54
C LEU A 273 -14.85 4.59 24.64
N ARG A 274 -13.53 4.71 24.77
CA ARG A 274 -12.87 5.61 25.73
C ARG A 274 -13.21 7.08 25.46
N LEU A 275 -13.02 7.54 24.22
CA LEU A 275 -13.24 8.95 23.86
C LEU A 275 -14.72 9.34 23.92
N ASN A 276 -15.62 8.45 23.51
CA ASN A 276 -17.06 8.68 23.64
C ASN A 276 -17.51 8.72 25.11
N HIS A 277 -16.93 7.88 25.98
CA HIS A 277 -17.22 7.94 27.42
C HIS A 277 -16.73 9.25 28.03
N ASN A 278 -15.53 9.71 27.67
CA ASN A 278 -15.00 10.99 28.14
C ASN A 278 -15.94 12.15 27.76
N GLN A 279 -16.42 12.19 26.51
CA GLN A 279 -17.40 13.19 26.07
C GLN A 279 -18.68 13.15 26.90
N ASN A 280 -19.24 11.96 27.14
CA ASN A 280 -20.46 11.82 27.94
C ASN A 280 -20.24 12.16 29.43
N SER A 281 -19.06 11.89 29.98
CA SER A 281 -18.73 12.21 31.37
C SER A 281 -18.60 13.71 31.63
N ILE A 282 -18.01 14.47 30.70
CA ILE A 282 -17.90 15.94 30.76
C ILE A 282 -19.30 16.58 30.71
N ILE A 283 -20.23 15.99 29.98
CA ILE A 283 -21.62 16.45 29.92
C ILE A 283 -22.31 16.24 31.28
N ASN A 284 -22.09 15.09 31.92
CA ASN A 284 -22.73 14.75 33.20
C ASN A 284 -22.17 15.52 34.41
N SER A 285 -20.91 15.98 34.39
CA SER A 285 -20.33 16.78 35.50
C SER A 285 -20.82 18.23 35.55
N ASN A 286 -21.50 18.71 34.49
CA ASN A 286 -22.03 20.06 34.41
C ASN A 286 -23.52 20.16 34.79
N ASP A 287 -24.17 19.04 35.14
CA ASP A 287 -25.58 18.99 35.52
C ASP A 287 -25.80 18.26 36.85
N ASP A 288 -25.75 18.98 37.97
CA ASP A 288 -26.30 18.54 39.26
C ASP A 288 -27.85 18.54 39.30
N ASN A 289 -28.53 18.67 38.15
CA ASN A 289 -30.00 18.68 38.09
C ASN A 289 -30.55 17.53 37.25
N ASN A 290 -31.00 16.51 37.99
CA ASN A 290 -31.80 15.37 37.55
C ASN A 290 -32.82 15.70 36.44
N ASN A 291 -32.59 15.20 35.22
CA ASN A 291 -33.64 14.80 34.28
C ASN A 291 -33.09 13.81 33.23
N THR A 292 -33.30 12.53 33.51
CA THR A 292 -32.75 11.33 32.85
C THR A 292 -33.37 10.97 31.48
N SER A 293 -33.79 11.94 30.67
CA SER A 293 -34.40 11.63 29.36
C SER A 293 -34.05 12.56 28.19
N ILE A 294 -33.08 13.48 28.34
CA ILE A 294 -32.64 14.39 27.26
C ILE A 294 -31.10 14.36 27.11
N ILE A 295 -30.51 13.16 27.14
CA ILE A 295 -29.04 13.01 27.14
C ILE A 295 -28.47 13.03 25.70
N ASN A 296 -29.29 12.77 24.67
CA ASN A 296 -28.81 12.70 23.28
C ASN A 296 -28.64 14.05 22.57
N SER A 297 -28.89 15.20 23.22
CA SER A 297 -28.92 16.52 22.56
C SER A 297 -27.96 17.58 23.15
N LYS A 298 -26.95 17.19 23.94
CA LYS A 298 -25.97 18.13 24.57
C LYS A 298 -24.56 18.08 24.00
N LEU A 299 -24.34 17.33 22.93
CA LEU A 299 -23.12 17.39 22.13
C LEU A 299 -23.18 18.67 21.27
N SER A 300 -22.13 19.50 21.26
CA SER A 300 -22.11 20.70 20.43
C SER A 300 -22.37 20.31 18.98
N MET A 301 -23.10 21.14 18.23
CA MET A 301 -23.57 20.79 16.89
C MET A 301 -22.42 20.44 15.91
N ASP A 302 -21.20 20.91 16.21
CA ASP A 302 -19.99 20.72 15.42
C ASP A 302 -19.11 19.54 15.89
N CYS A 303 -19.46 18.87 16.99
CA CYS A 303 -18.62 17.78 17.50
C CYS A 303 -18.78 16.49 16.68
N ILE A 304 -17.65 15.80 16.54
CA ILE A 304 -17.56 14.53 15.84
C ILE A 304 -17.97 13.40 16.78
N ASN A 305 -18.93 12.60 16.36
CA ASN A 305 -19.32 11.36 17.02
C ASN A 305 -19.00 10.16 16.12
N ILE A 306 -18.15 9.27 16.62
CA ILE A 306 -17.71 8.06 15.91
C ILE A 306 -18.40 6.86 16.55
N LYS A 307 -19.07 6.05 15.74
CA LYS A 307 -19.74 4.83 16.19
C LYS A 307 -19.28 3.64 15.39
N PHE A 308 -19.07 2.52 16.07
CA PHE A 308 -18.86 1.24 15.40
C PHE A 308 -20.18 0.77 14.77
N ASP A 309 -20.12 0.35 13.51
CA ASP A 309 -21.25 -0.22 12.79
C ASP A 309 -20.76 -1.30 11.80
N GLU A 310 -21.61 -2.27 11.54
CA GLU A 310 -21.39 -3.27 10.50
C GLU A 310 -21.99 -2.72 9.19
N ASP A 311 -21.20 -1.98 8.42
CA ASP A 311 -21.70 -1.31 7.21
C ASP A 311 -21.76 -2.28 6.01
N ILE A 312 -22.59 -1.92 5.03
CA ILE A 312 -22.69 -2.66 3.78
C ILE A 312 -21.56 -2.23 2.86
N ASN A 313 -20.71 -3.17 2.48
CA ASN A 313 -19.55 -3.00 1.61
C ASN A 313 -19.93 -2.91 0.13
N PHE A 314 -20.84 -2.00 -0.22
CA PHE A 314 -21.11 -1.66 -1.61
C PHE A 314 -20.38 -0.38 -1.99
N HIS A 315 -19.77 -0.39 -3.17
CA HIS A 315 -18.96 0.71 -3.66
C HIS A 315 -19.80 1.99 -3.77
N LEU A 316 -19.39 3.03 -3.03
CA LEU A 316 -20.04 4.35 -3.00
C LEU A 316 -21.56 4.32 -2.74
N LEU A 317 -22.04 3.43 -1.86
CA LEU A 317 -23.48 3.24 -1.58
C LEU A 317 -24.22 4.55 -1.32
N ARG A 318 -23.61 5.49 -0.59
CA ARG A 318 -24.23 6.76 -0.21
C ARG A 318 -24.24 7.80 -1.33
N HIS A 319 -23.54 7.57 -2.43
CA HIS A 319 -23.31 8.53 -3.51
C HIS A 319 -23.88 8.09 -4.86
N TRP A 320 -24.44 6.89 -4.91
CA TRP A 320 -25.03 6.26 -6.10
C TRP A 320 -26.44 5.75 -5.87
N SER A 321 -27.07 5.29 -6.95
CA SER A 321 -28.24 4.43 -6.85
C SER A 321 -27.82 3.08 -6.23
N LEU A 322 -28.78 2.38 -5.61
CA LEU A 322 -28.50 1.05 -5.07
C LEU A 322 -28.08 0.08 -6.17
N TYR A 323 -28.68 0.20 -7.36
CA TYR A 323 -28.33 -0.60 -8.53
C TYR A 323 -26.88 -0.38 -8.95
N ASP A 324 -26.46 0.86 -9.16
CA ASP A 324 -25.10 1.18 -9.61
C ASP A 324 -24.06 0.77 -8.57
N SER A 325 -24.35 1.02 -7.30
CA SER A 325 -23.46 0.63 -6.21
C SER A 325 -23.19 -0.89 -6.19
N ILE A 326 -24.23 -1.71 -6.36
CA ILE A 326 -24.06 -3.17 -6.47
C ILE A 326 -23.36 -3.53 -7.78
N TYR A 327 -23.72 -2.88 -8.89
CA TYR A 327 -23.19 -3.17 -10.21
C TYR A 327 -21.67 -3.02 -10.28
N TYR A 328 -21.13 -1.99 -9.62
CA TYR A 328 -19.71 -1.68 -9.63
C TYR A 328 -18.92 -2.28 -8.45
N THR A 329 -19.60 -2.95 -7.51
CA THR A 329 -18.91 -3.63 -6.39
C THR A 329 -18.21 -4.90 -6.89
N HIS A 330 -16.90 -4.99 -6.66
CA HIS A 330 -16.05 -6.09 -7.15
C HIS A 330 -16.59 -7.49 -6.82
N ASP A 331 -16.92 -7.74 -5.56
CA ASP A 331 -17.40 -9.06 -5.12
C ASP A 331 -18.76 -9.41 -5.73
N MET A 332 -19.60 -8.39 -5.98
CA MET A 332 -20.90 -8.56 -6.64
C MET A 332 -20.74 -8.82 -8.14
N ILE A 333 -19.78 -8.16 -8.81
CA ILE A 333 -19.42 -8.45 -10.20
C ILE A 333 -19.06 -9.93 -10.36
N ILE A 334 -18.26 -10.48 -9.45
CA ILE A 334 -17.85 -11.88 -9.46
C ILE A 334 -19.02 -12.84 -9.17
N SER A 335 -19.82 -12.52 -8.14
CA SER A 335 -20.91 -13.39 -7.68
C SER A 335 -22.03 -13.49 -8.72
N PHE A 336 -22.47 -12.35 -9.25
CA PHE A 336 -23.52 -12.27 -10.27
C PHE A 336 -23.03 -12.44 -11.70
N LYS A 337 -21.71 -12.38 -11.94
CA LYS A 337 -21.10 -12.46 -13.27
C LYS A 337 -21.65 -11.36 -14.19
N LEU A 338 -21.51 -10.12 -13.71
CA LEU A 338 -22.15 -8.93 -14.30
C LEU A 338 -21.66 -8.58 -15.71
N TRP A 339 -20.57 -9.19 -16.18
CA TRP A 339 -20.13 -9.15 -17.57
C TRP A 339 -21.04 -9.91 -18.55
N SER A 340 -22.11 -10.55 -18.06
CA SER A 340 -23.06 -11.34 -18.86
C SER A 340 -24.49 -10.83 -18.76
N SER A 341 -25.26 -10.88 -19.86
CA SER A 341 -26.68 -10.49 -19.87
C SER A 341 -27.55 -11.32 -18.90
N ARG A 342 -27.18 -12.59 -18.69
CA ARG A 342 -27.79 -13.44 -17.66
C ARG A 342 -27.52 -12.91 -16.26
N GLY A 343 -26.29 -12.49 -15.96
CA GLY A 343 -25.92 -11.90 -14.68
C GLY A 343 -26.70 -10.62 -14.37
N LEU A 344 -26.89 -9.75 -15.37
CA LEU A 344 -27.73 -8.55 -15.24
C LEU A 344 -29.19 -8.88 -14.91
N SER A 345 -29.72 -9.95 -15.50
CA SER A 345 -31.08 -10.43 -15.19
C SER A 345 -31.15 -10.98 -13.77
N GLN A 346 -30.11 -11.71 -13.32
CA GLN A 346 -30.00 -12.22 -11.94
C GLN A 346 -29.87 -11.10 -10.90
N LEU A 347 -29.19 -10.00 -11.22
CA LEU A 347 -29.11 -8.83 -10.35
C LEU A 347 -30.49 -8.19 -10.15
N LYS A 348 -31.28 -8.05 -11.23
CA LYS A 348 -32.66 -7.54 -11.14
C LYS A 348 -33.57 -8.48 -10.35
N GLU A 349 -33.40 -9.79 -10.52
CA GLU A 349 -34.08 -10.81 -9.71
C GLU A 349 -33.70 -10.69 -8.23
N PHE A 350 -32.41 -10.47 -7.91
CA PHE A 350 -31.95 -10.28 -6.55
C PHE A 350 -32.59 -9.05 -5.88
N LEU A 351 -32.66 -7.93 -6.59
CA LEU A 351 -33.35 -6.73 -6.10
C LEU A 351 -34.85 -6.95 -5.89
N ALA A 352 -35.48 -7.78 -6.74
CA ALA A 352 -36.88 -8.19 -6.57
C ALA A 352 -37.07 -9.12 -5.36
N ASP A 353 -36.13 -10.05 -5.11
CA ASP A 353 -36.12 -10.94 -3.95
C ASP A 353 -35.88 -10.18 -2.64
N LEU A 354 -35.13 -9.07 -2.68
CA LEU A 354 -35.05 -8.10 -1.57
C LEU A 354 -36.38 -7.34 -1.38
N GLY A 355 -37.34 -7.44 -2.29
CA GLY A 355 -38.63 -6.75 -2.19
C GLY A 355 -38.51 -5.23 -2.38
N ILE A 356 -37.52 -4.79 -3.14
CA ILE A 356 -37.27 -3.38 -3.43
C ILE A 356 -37.86 -3.04 -4.80
N PRO A 357 -38.81 -2.10 -4.90
CA PRO A 357 -39.36 -1.67 -6.18
C PRO A 357 -38.30 -1.04 -7.09
N LYS A 358 -38.49 -1.19 -8.41
CA LYS A 358 -37.58 -0.61 -9.42
C LYS A 358 -37.29 0.88 -9.24
N ARG A 359 -38.33 1.68 -8.95
CA ARG A 359 -38.19 3.12 -8.69
C ARG A 359 -37.25 3.43 -7.54
N GLU A 360 -37.21 2.58 -6.52
CA GLU A 360 -36.44 2.80 -5.30
C GLU A 360 -34.97 2.44 -5.44
N TYR A 361 -34.63 1.42 -6.23
CA TYR A 361 -33.23 1.04 -6.42
C TYR A 361 -32.53 1.83 -7.55
N GLU A 362 -33.28 2.48 -8.46
CA GLU A 362 -32.73 3.31 -9.54
C GLU A 362 -32.51 4.77 -9.13
N GLN A 363 -33.25 5.27 -8.13
CA GLN A 363 -32.98 6.59 -7.54
C GLN A 363 -31.74 6.56 -6.64
N TYR A 364 -31.21 7.75 -6.32
CA TYR A 364 -30.10 7.85 -5.39
C TYR A 364 -30.44 7.22 -4.04
N TYR A 365 -29.48 6.49 -3.48
CA TYR A 365 -29.65 5.86 -2.18
C TYR A 365 -30.02 6.88 -1.09
N ARG A 366 -29.53 8.12 -1.18
CA ARG A 366 -29.89 9.21 -0.26
C ARG A 366 -31.39 9.48 -0.24
N ASP A 367 -32.05 9.40 -1.38
CA ASP A 367 -33.48 9.70 -1.56
C ASP A 367 -34.37 8.46 -1.36
N MET A 368 -33.78 7.26 -1.31
CA MET A 368 -34.48 6.01 -1.08
C MET A 368 -35.25 6.02 0.26
N ASN A 369 -36.47 5.47 0.25
CA ASN A 369 -37.31 5.44 1.44
C ASN A 369 -36.62 4.71 2.61
N ILE A 370 -36.68 5.30 3.81
CA ILE A 370 -36.06 4.81 5.05
C ILE A 370 -36.47 3.36 5.35
N LYS A 371 -37.71 2.96 5.02
CA LYS A 371 -38.19 1.58 5.20
C LYS A 371 -37.29 0.56 4.50
N TYR A 372 -36.85 0.86 3.26
CA TYR A 372 -36.00 -0.05 2.51
C TYR A 372 -34.56 -0.02 3.01
N LYS A 373 -34.03 1.16 3.36
CA LYS A 373 -32.69 1.31 3.94
C LYS A 373 -32.50 0.45 5.20
N LEU A 374 -33.49 0.45 6.10
CA LEU A 374 -33.43 -0.34 7.33
C LEU A 374 -33.57 -1.85 7.07
N ASN A 375 -34.35 -2.25 6.06
CA ASN A 375 -34.61 -3.65 5.76
C ASN A 375 -33.52 -4.30 4.90
N ILE A 376 -32.81 -3.54 4.05
CA ILE A 376 -31.77 -4.04 3.15
C ILE A 376 -30.73 -4.86 3.91
N LYS A 377 -30.19 -4.33 5.01
CA LYS A 377 -29.16 -5.03 5.81
C LYS A 377 -29.69 -6.37 6.32
N LYS A 378 -30.91 -6.40 6.84
CA LYS A 378 -31.56 -7.63 7.35
C LYS A 378 -31.82 -8.65 6.24
N GLN A 379 -32.24 -8.22 5.06
CA GLN A 379 -32.58 -9.12 3.96
C GLN A 379 -31.34 -9.69 3.27
N ILE A 380 -30.31 -8.88 3.03
CA ILE A 380 -29.03 -9.32 2.46
C ILE A 380 -28.39 -10.42 3.33
N LEU A 381 -28.56 -10.32 4.65
CA LEU A 381 -28.09 -11.30 5.62
C LEU A 381 -28.85 -12.63 5.60
N ASN A 382 -29.95 -12.75 4.85
CA ASN A 382 -30.70 -13.99 4.77
C ASN A 382 -29.88 -15.08 4.06
N LYS A 383 -29.64 -16.20 4.76
CA LYS A 383 -28.88 -17.34 4.23
C LYS A 383 -29.43 -17.87 2.90
N ARG A 384 -30.75 -17.83 2.71
CA ARG A 384 -31.38 -18.28 1.45
C ARG A 384 -30.91 -17.48 0.23
N LEU A 385 -30.69 -16.17 0.38
CA LEU A 385 -30.20 -15.32 -0.70
C LEU A 385 -28.70 -15.51 -0.93
N GLN A 386 -27.93 -15.67 0.16
CA GLN A 386 -26.50 -16.01 0.09
C GLN A 386 -26.27 -17.30 -0.70
N ASP A 387 -27.04 -18.35 -0.41
CA ASP A 387 -26.91 -19.64 -1.10
C ASP A 387 -27.33 -19.54 -2.58
N LYS A 388 -28.40 -18.79 -2.88
CA LYS A 388 -28.92 -18.62 -4.25
C LYS A 388 -27.95 -17.84 -5.15
N TYR A 389 -27.32 -16.80 -4.62
CA TYR A 389 -26.48 -15.86 -5.39
C TYR A 389 -24.98 -16.01 -5.13
N HIS A 390 -24.59 -16.98 -4.31
CA HIS A 390 -23.19 -17.37 -4.02
C HIS A 390 -22.31 -16.25 -3.47
N TYR A 391 -22.89 -15.29 -2.75
CA TYR A 391 -22.13 -14.29 -2.00
C TYR A 391 -22.02 -14.69 -0.52
N THR A 392 -21.00 -14.18 0.16
CA THR A 392 -20.78 -14.47 1.59
C THR A 392 -21.12 -13.26 2.46
N THR A 393 -21.39 -13.51 3.74
CA THR A 393 -21.57 -12.42 4.72
C THR A 393 -20.29 -11.58 4.84
N ASN A 394 -19.11 -12.21 4.81
CA ASN A 394 -17.83 -11.51 4.91
C ASN A 394 -17.54 -10.61 3.71
N THR A 395 -18.01 -10.95 2.52
CA THR A 395 -17.81 -10.09 1.33
C THR A 395 -18.69 -8.84 1.36
N ILE A 396 -19.93 -8.96 1.87
CA ILE A 396 -20.91 -7.86 1.81
C ILE A 396 -20.92 -7.00 3.07
N ILE A 397 -20.60 -7.56 4.24
CA ILE A 397 -20.56 -6.78 5.48
C ILE A 397 -19.14 -6.51 5.86
N LEU A 398 -18.84 -5.22 6.00
CA LEU A 398 -17.58 -4.76 6.57
C LEU A 398 -17.85 -4.12 7.95
N PRO A 399 -17.33 -4.72 9.04
CA PRO A 399 -17.22 -4.04 10.32
C PRO A 399 -16.38 -2.79 10.14
N THR A 400 -16.93 -1.63 10.48
CA THR A 400 -16.24 -0.34 10.29
C THR A 400 -16.76 0.67 11.29
N PHE A 401 -16.36 1.94 11.13
CA PHE A 401 -16.89 3.04 11.92
C PHE A 401 -17.63 4.01 11.02
N LEU A 402 -18.58 4.73 11.60
CA LEU A 402 -19.31 5.80 10.94
C LEU A 402 -19.10 7.08 11.71
N LEU A 403 -18.73 8.13 10.99
CA LEU A 403 -18.65 9.47 11.53
C LEU A 403 -19.98 10.18 11.31
N THR A 404 -20.51 10.72 12.39
CA THR A 404 -21.66 11.62 12.37
C THR A 404 -21.26 12.96 12.96
N SER A 405 -21.57 14.04 12.25
CA SER A 405 -21.40 15.42 12.73
C SER A 405 -22.65 16.22 12.32
N GLY A 406 -23.14 17.07 13.22
CA GLY A 406 -24.41 17.77 13.04
C GLY A 406 -25.59 16.82 12.75
N PHE A 407 -26.59 17.32 12.00
CA PHE A 407 -27.82 16.58 11.71
C PHE A 407 -27.76 15.74 10.42
N THR A 408 -26.92 16.14 9.46
CA THR A 408 -26.97 15.62 8.09
C THR A 408 -25.70 14.90 7.65
N LEU A 409 -24.55 15.22 8.25
CA LEU A 409 -23.27 14.68 7.81
C LEU A 409 -23.07 13.28 8.39
N LYS A 410 -23.10 12.29 7.50
CA LYS A 410 -22.76 10.90 7.80
C LYS A 410 -21.70 10.42 6.81
N LEU A 411 -20.49 10.19 7.30
CA LEU A 411 -19.35 9.78 6.48
C LEU A 411 -18.95 8.34 6.80
N SER A 412 -18.71 7.55 5.76
CA SER A 412 -18.05 6.25 5.85
C SER A 412 -16.56 6.42 5.52
N PRO A 413 -15.65 5.75 6.25
CA PRO A 413 -14.23 5.85 5.97
C PRO A 413 -13.91 5.30 4.57
N GLN A 414 -14.66 4.31 4.08
CA GLN A 414 -14.48 3.77 2.73
C GLN A 414 -14.70 4.84 1.66
N ASP A 415 -15.78 5.62 1.78
CA ASP A 415 -16.10 6.67 0.82
C ASP A 415 -15.00 7.75 0.82
N ILE A 416 -14.42 8.07 1.99
CA ILE A 416 -13.30 9.01 2.09
C ILE A 416 -12.04 8.43 1.45
N VAL A 417 -11.70 7.17 1.71
CA VAL A 417 -10.55 6.52 1.07
C VAL A 417 -10.67 6.60 -0.45
N TYR A 418 -11.83 6.26 -1.01
CA TYR A 418 -12.05 6.34 -2.45
C TYR A 418 -11.95 7.77 -2.98
N SER A 419 -12.54 8.75 -2.30
CA SER A 419 -12.42 10.16 -2.66
C SER A 419 -10.98 10.66 -2.64
N VAL A 420 -10.19 10.32 -1.61
CA VAL A 420 -8.80 10.76 -1.52
C VAL A 420 -7.98 10.06 -2.60
N MET A 421 -8.18 8.76 -2.77
CA MET A 421 -7.47 7.95 -3.75
C MET A 421 -7.69 8.46 -5.18
N SER A 422 -8.91 8.86 -5.57
CA SER A 422 -9.18 9.41 -6.89
C SER A 422 -8.54 10.79 -7.12
N THR A 423 -8.48 11.64 -6.09
CA THR A 423 -7.81 12.95 -6.20
C THR A 423 -6.30 12.83 -6.38
N LEU A 424 -5.67 11.81 -5.77
CA LEU A 424 -4.24 11.53 -5.94
C LEU A 424 -3.86 11.11 -7.37
N GLN A 425 -4.84 10.73 -8.19
CA GLN A 425 -4.65 10.22 -9.56
C GLN A 425 -4.70 11.31 -10.61
N THR A 426 -5.39 12.40 -10.28
CA THR A 426 -5.80 13.36 -11.29
C THR A 426 -4.57 14.22 -11.59
N SER A 427 -3.99 14.04 -12.78
CA SER A 427 -3.09 15.03 -13.35
C SER A 427 -3.91 16.31 -13.52
N SER A 428 -3.64 17.32 -12.68
CA SER A 428 -4.22 18.63 -12.86
C SER A 428 -3.81 19.15 -14.24
N SER A 429 -4.74 19.13 -15.18
CA SER A 429 -4.58 19.69 -16.54
C SER A 429 -4.70 21.23 -16.53
N THR A 430 -4.31 21.86 -15.42
CA THR A 430 -4.48 23.29 -15.19
C THR A 430 -3.19 23.89 -14.61
N THR A 431 -2.20 24.10 -15.46
CA THR A 431 -1.57 25.42 -15.65
C THR A 431 -0.75 25.39 -16.94
N THR A 432 -1.25 26.12 -17.93
CA THR A 432 -0.46 26.69 -19.02
C THR A 432 0.78 27.42 -18.49
N THR A 433 1.84 27.38 -19.28
CA THR A 433 3.07 28.21 -19.20
C THR A 433 3.97 27.98 -17.99
N THR A 434 4.95 27.09 -18.13
CA THR A 434 6.37 27.47 -18.18
C THR A 434 7.24 26.27 -18.54
N THR A 435 8.27 26.56 -19.31
CA THR A 435 9.30 25.66 -19.82
C THR A 435 10.01 24.87 -18.72
N SER A 436 9.70 23.58 -18.53
CA SER A 436 10.63 22.60 -17.97
C SER A 436 10.27 21.18 -18.43
N THR A 437 11.30 20.42 -18.74
CA THR A 437 11.31 19.17 -19.51
C THR A 437 11.01 17.92 -18.68
N SER A 438 9.88 17.85 -17.99
CA SER A 438 9.47 16.61 -17.30
C SER A 438 7.96 16.58 -17.07
N ILE A 439 7.30 15.56 -17.62
CA ILE A 439 5.92 15.18 -17.26
C ILE A 439 5.98 14.52 -15.87
N MET A 440 6.39 15.29 -14.86
CA MET A 440 6.22 14.90 -13.46
C MET A 440 4.89 15.49 -13.02
N ILE A 441 4.04 14.65 -12.44
CA ILE A 441 2.82 15.07 -11.75
C ILE A 441 3.23 16.15 -10.76
N ASP A 442 2.49 17.27 -10.68
CA ASP A 442 2.67 18.21 -9.57
C ASP A 442 2.16 17.52 -8.29
N LEU A 443 3.06 16.78 -7.66
CA LEU A 443 2.83 16.03 -6.43
C LEU A 443 2.32 16.95 -5.33
N THR A 444 2.77 18.22 -5.33
CA THR A 444 2.41 19.20 -4.30
C THR A 444 0.93 19.57 -4.41
N GLN A 445 0.44 19.84 -5.63
CA GLN A 445 -0.97 20.14 -5.84
C GLN A 445 -1.84 18.93 -5.47
N CYS A 446 -1.51 17.74 -5.97
CA CYS A 446 -2.25 16.50 -5.68
C CYS A 446 -2.30 16.21 -4.18
N PHE A 447 -1.17 16.35 -3.49
CA PHE A 447 -1.05 16.19 -2.05
C PHE A 447 -1.94 17.19 -1.29
N SER A 448 -1.94 18.47 -1.69
CA SER A 448 -2.75 19.50 -1.04
C SER A 448 -4.26 19.25 -1.21
N LEU A 449 -4.70 18.85 -2.40
CA LEU A 449 -6.10 18.53 -2.70
C LEU A 449 -6.55 17.29 -1.92
N ALA A 450 -5.74 16.24 -1.90
CA ALA A 450 -6.01 15.03 -1.14
C ALA A 450 -6.08 15.31 0.38
N LEU A 451 -5.20 16.17 0.89
CA LEU A 451 -5.22 16.61 2.29
C LEU A 451 -6.47 17.43 2.64
N SER A 452 -7.02 18.18 1.67
CA SER A 452 -8.26 18.93 1.84
C SER A 452 -9.49 18.01 1.87
N CYS A 453 -9.47 16.90 1.13
CA CYS A 453 -10.56 15.89 1.14
C CYS A 453 -10.71 15.20 2.49
N LEU A 454 -9.62 15.07 3.26
CA LEU A 454 -9.66 14.52 4.62
C LEU A 454 -10.34 15.46 5.62
N ASN A 455 -10.40 16.76 5.32
CA ASN A 455 -11.02 17.74 6.20
C ASN A 455 -12.55 17.67 6.06
N TYR A 456 -13.22 17.15 7.09
CA TYR A 456 -14.69 17.02 7.11
C TYR A 456 -15.42 18.37 7.00
N ASN A 457 -14.75 19.49 7.28
CA ASN A 457 -15.30 20.84 7.10
C ASN A 457 -15.35 21.28 5.62
N GLN A 458 -14.51 20.70 4.75
CA GLN A 458 -14.39 21.06 3.33
C GLN A 458 -15.02 19.97 2.44
N LEU A 459 -16.34 19.83 2.53
CA LEU A 459 -17.08 18.77 1.82
C LEU A 459 -17.06 18.90 0.29
N GLU A 460 -16.80 20.09 -0.26
CA GLU A 460 -16.76 20.29 -1.72
C GLU A 460 -15.67 19.45 -2.38
N GLN A 461 -14.45 19.45 -1.82
CA GLN A 461 -13.33 18.68 -2.37
C GLN A 461 -13.56 17.18 -2.23
N TYR A 462 -14.14 16.76 -1.11
CA TYR A 462 -14.60 15.39 -0.93
C TYR A 462 -15.63 14.98 -2.01
N ILE A 463 -16.64 15.80 -2.28
CA ILE A 463 -17.64 15.49 -3.32
C ILE A 463 -17.00 15.43 -4.70
N ASN A 464 -16.07 16.34 -5.01
CA ASN A 464 -15.32 16.31 -6.27
C ASN A 464 -14.51 15.01 -6.41
N GLY A 465 -13.83 14.57 -5.35
CA GLY A 465 -13.13 13.29 -5.33
C GLY A 465 -14.07 12.10 -5.51
N ILE A 466 -15.27 12.14 -4.93
CA ILE A 466 -16.29 11.10 -5.16
C ILE A 466 -16.71 11.07 -6.64
N GLU A 467 -16.97 12.21 -7.28
CA GLU A 467 -17.32 12.24 -8.70
C GLU A 467 -16.19 11.69 -9.59
N LEU A 468 -14.93 12.00 -9.26
CA LEU A 468 -13.78 11.41 -9.92
C LEU A 468 -13.74 9.88 -9.77
N GLU A 469 -13.96 9.36 -8.55
CA GLU A 469 -13.99 7.90 -8.33
C GLU A 469 -15.08 7.22 -9.17
N LYS A 470 -16.25 7.85 -9.34
CA LYS A 470 -17.31 7.32 -10.18
C LYS A 470 -16.85 7.16 -11.63
N ILE A 471 -16.09 8.14 -12.15
CA ILE A 471 -15.51 8.09 -13.50
C ILE A 471 -14.47 6.96 -13.57
N TYR A 472 -13.55 6.89 -12.61
CA TYR A 472 -12.51 5.85 -12.56
C TYR A 472 -13.11 4.45 -12.49
N THR A 473 -14.12 4.23 -11.65
CA THR A 473 -14.74 2.91 -11.51
C THR A 473 -15.53 2.50 -12.76
N LYS A 474 -16.17 3.44 -13.47
CA LYS A 474 -16.78 3.17 -14.80
C LYS A 474 -15.71 2.76 -15.82
N LYS A 475 -14.60 3.48 -15.89
CA LYS A 475 -13.47 3.16 -16.79
C LYS A 475 -12.87 1.80 -16.48
N LYS A 476 -12.61 1.51 -15.19
CA LYS A 476 -12.15 0.20 -14.70
C LYS A 476 -13.05 -0.93 -15.20
N HIS A 477 -14.37 -0.77 -15.06
CA HIS A 477 -15.33 -1.77 -15.51
C HIS A 477 -15.29 -1.97 -17.02
N TYR A 478 -15.31 -0.89 -17.81
CA TYR A 478 -15.21 -0.94 -19.27
C TYR A 478 -13.95 -1.68 -19.76
N LEU A 479 -12.79 -1.41 -19.15
CA LEU A 479 -11.54 -2.07 -19.49
C LEU A 479 -11.59 -3.58 -19.21
N ILE A 480 -12.22 -3.98 -18.09
CA ILE A 480 -12.39 -5.38 -17.75
C ILE A 480 -13.34 -6.07 -18.72
N GLU A 481 -14.46 -5.45 -19.11
CA GLU A 481 -15.37 -6.02 -20.11
C GLU A 481 -14.68 -6.19 -21.48
N THR A 482 -13.89 -5.20 -21.89
CA THR A 482 -13.11 -5.25 -23.13
C THR A 482 -12.07 -6.38 -23.09
N LEU A 483 -11.40 -6.57 -21.94
CA LEU A 483 -10.50 -7.71 -21.71
C LEU A 483 -11.21 -9.05 -21.86
N LEU A 484 -12.41 -9.19 -21.32
CA LEU A 484 -13.16 -10.46 -21.38
C LEU A 484 -13.69 -10.77 -22.79
N GLN A 485 -13.98 -9.75 -23.59
CA GLN A 485 -14.42 -9.90 -24.99
C GLN A 485 -13.25 -10.18 -25.95
N SER A 486 -12.06 -9.67 -25.64
CA SER A 486 -10.86 -9.88 -26.43
C SER A 486 -10.18 -11.21 -26.08
N ASP A 487 -10.63 -12.31 -26.68
CA ASP A 487 -9.97 -13.63 -26.57
C ASP A 487 -8.46 -13.58 -26.97
N LYS A 488 -8.03 -12.54 -27.69
CA LYS A 488 -6.65 -12.31 -28.16
C LYS A 488 -5.67 -11.84 -27.06
N ASN A 489 -6.15 -11.21 -25.99
CA ASN A 489 -5.28 -10.58 -24.98
C ASN A 489 -4.92 -11.52 -23.83
N LEU A 490 -5.46 -12.74 -23.86
CA LEU A 490 -5.26 -13.79 -22.89
C LEU A 490 -4.40 -14.88 -23.54
N THR A 491 -3.10 -14.60 -23.69
CA THR A 491 -2.13 -15.55 -24.22
C THR A 491 -1.85 -16.65 -23.21
N PHE A 492 -2.79 -17.59 -23.06
CA PHE A 492 -2.62 -18.76 -22.19
C PHE A 492 -1.93 -19.89 -22.95
N ASN A 493 -0.61 -19.86 -23.01
CA ASN A 493 0.15 -21.07 -23.29
C ASN A 493 0.34 -21.83 -21.97
N ASN A 494 0.01 -23.12 -21.93
CA ASN A 494 0.22 -23.99 -20.76
C ASN A 494 1.71 -24.10 -20.33
N THR A 495 2.62 -23.47 -21.08
CA THR A 495 4.06 -23.38 -20.83
C THR A 495 4.47 -22.12 -20.05
N ILE A 496 3.56 -21.14 -19.88
CA ILE A 496 3.85 -19.86 -19.22
C ILE A 496 3.44 -19.97 -17.73
N PRO A 497 4.36 -19.72 -16.77
CA PRO A 497 4.10 -19.86 -15.34
C PRO A 497 3.36 -18.64 -14.74
N PHE A 498 2.75 -17.78 -15.56
CA PHE A 498 1.98 -16.61 -15.13
C PHE A 498 0.93 -16.19 -16.17
N ILE A 499 0.01 -15.33 -15.77
CA ILE A 499 -0.99 -14.71 -16.63
C ILE A 499 -0.47 -13.35 -17.08
N LEU A 500 -0.35 -13.12 -18.39
CA LEU A 500 0.06 -11.82 -18.94
C LEU A 500 -1.18 -11.06 -19.43
N LEU A 501 -1.40 -9.85 -18.90
CA LEU A 501 -2.38 -8.89 -19.40
C LEU A 501 -1.66 -7.71 -20.02
N LYS A 502 -1.90 -7.49 -21.31
CA LYS A 502 -1.36 -6.34 -22.03
C LYS A 502 -2.49 -5.40 -22.41
N PHE A 503 -2.28 -4.11 -22.16
CA PHE A 503 -3.12 -3.05 -22.67
C PHE A 503 -2.36 -2.19 -23.66
N ASP A 504 -2.90 -2.05 -24.87
CA ASP A 504 -2.37 -1.14 -25.88
C ASP A 504 -3.09 0.21 -25.82
N GLN A 505 -2.42 1.29 -26.22
CA GLN A 505 -3.01 2.64 -26.27
C GLN A 505 -4.35 2.70 -27.03
N ASN A 506 -4.50 1.89 -28.08
CA ASN A 506 -5.70 1.85 -28.91
C ASN A 506 -6.94 1.31 -28.18
N MET A 507 -6.77 0.47 -27.13
CA MET A 507 -7.90 -0.02 -26.32
C MET A 507 -8.57 1.09 -25.52
N PHE A 508 -7.86 2.19 -25.28
CA PHE A 508 -8.36 3.31 -24.51
C PHE A 508 -8.96 4.45 -25.37
N ASN A 509 -8.76 4.40 -26.69
CA ASN A 509 -9.30 5.41 -27.62
C ASN A 509 -10.74 5.09 -28.08
N SER A 510 -11.23 3.87 -27.84
CA SER A 510 -12.59 3.45 -28.22
C SER A 510 -13.66 3.78 -27.18
N SER A 511 -13.28 4.20 -25.97
CA SER A 511 -14.25 4.66 -24.99
C SER A 511 -14.78 6.03 -25.42
N ILE A 512 -15.91 6.04 -26.13
CA ILE A 512 -16.79 7.20 -26.30
C ILE A 512 -17.40 7.52 -24.93
N ILE A 513 -16.57 7.93 -23.99
CA ILE A 513 -16.97 8.54 -22.74
C ILE A 513 -16.37 9.94 -22.83
N ASN A 514 -17.23 10.94 -22.97
CA ASN A 514 -16.94 12.37 -23.14
C ASN A 514 -16.22 13.01 -21.93
N ASP A 515 -15.33 12.28 -21.25
CA ASP A 515 -14.70 12.75 -20.02
C ASP A 515 -13.25 13.16 -20.31
N ASN A 516 -12.94 14.42 -19.97
CA ASN A 516 -11.69 15.15 -20.19
C ASN A 516 -10.39 14.49 -19.64
N ILE A 517 -10.44 13.28 -19.11
CA ILE A 517 -9.29 12.55 -18.58
C ILE A 517 -8.71 11.70 -19.71
N LYS A 518 -7.47 11.98 -20.09
CA LYS A 518 -6.80 11.27 -21.16
C LYS A 518 -6.60 9.81 -20.78
N SER A 519 -6.64 8.97 -21.79
CA SER A 519 -6.89 7.55 -21.67
C SER A 519 -5.70 6.77 -21.03
N TYR A 520 -4.49 7.32 -21.13
CA TYR A 520 -3.27 6.85 -20.47
C TYR A 520 -3.11 7.33 -19.00
N GLU A 521 -3.92 8.27 -18.53
CA GLU A 521 -3.80 8.82 -17.16
C GLU A 521 -4.35 7.84 -16.09
N PHE A 522 -5.04 6.78 -16.50
CA PHE A 522 -5.61 5.78 -15.58
C PHE A 522 -4.55 4.95 -14.85
N PHE A 523 -3.38 4.72 -15.46
CA PHE A 523 -2.32 3.87 -14.91
C PHE A 523 -1.11 4.65 -14.37
N THR A 524 -1.30 5.94 -14.07
CA THR A 524 -0.26 6.84 -13.55
C THR A 524 0.13 6.53 -12.11
N HIS A 525 -0.83 6.09 -11.29
CA HIS A 525 -0.56 5.77 -9.89
C HIS A 525 -0.29 4.27 -9.70
N PRO A 526 0.87 3.86 -9.14
CA PRO A 526 1.30 2.46 -9.08
C PRO A 526 0.30 1.56 -8.32
N TYR A 527 -0.22 2.04 -7.19
CA TYR A 527 -1.13 1.24 -6.37
C TYR A 527 -2.48 0.94 -7.02
N GLN A 528 -3.00 1.81 -7.89
CA GLN A 528 -4.25 1.52 -8.58
C GLN A 528 -4.04 0.62 -9.77
N THR A 529 -2.92 0.76 -10.47
CA THR A 529 -2.51 -0.20 -11.49
C THR A 529 -2.43 -1.60 -10.86
N TYR A 530 -1.86 -1.70 -9.65
CA TYR A 530 -1.88 -2.92 -8.84
C TYR A 530 -3.29 -3.38 -8.46
N LEU A 531 -4.12 -2.48 -7.94
CA LEU A 531 -5.50 -2.80 -7.55
C LEU A 531 -6.34 -3.28 -8.74
N PHE A 532 -6.22 -2.60 -9.89
CA PHE A 532 -6.85 -2.96 -11.15
C PHE A 532 -6.41 -4.36 -11.61
N ALA A 533 -5.10 -4.62 -11.63
CA ALA A 533 -4.54 -5.93 -12.00
C ALA A 533 -5.10 -7.05 -11.09
N ARG A 534 -5.22 -6.79 -9.79
CA ARG A 534 -5.81 -7.73 -8.82
C ARG A 534 -7.30 -7.97 -9.05
N HIS A 535 -8.08 -6.92 -9.32
CA HIS A 535 -9.49 -7.06 -9.67
C HIS A 535 -9.68 -7.84 -10.97
N ALA A 536 -8.85 -7.56 -11.99
CA ALA A 536 -8.86 -8.26 -13.26
C ALA A 536 -8.54 -9.76 -13.09
N LEU A 537 -7.54 -10.12 -12.27
CA LEU A 537 -7.21 -11.51 -11.94
C LEU A 537 -8.42 -12.25 -11.36
N ASN A 538 -9.06 -11.66 -10.35
CA ASN A 538 -10.20 -12.28 -9.66
C ASN A 538 -11.38 -12.51 -10.61
N ILE A 539 -11.68 -11.52 -11.46
CA ILE A 539 -12.76 -11.62 -12.45
C ILE A 539 -12.42 -12.67 -13.51
N LEU A 540 -11.18 -12.73 -13.98
CA LEU A 540 -10.74 -13.71 -14.98
C LEU A 540 -10.81 -15.16 -14.46
N ILE A 541 -10.42 -15.38 -13.20
CA ILE A 541 -10.58 -16.69 -12.54
C ILE A 541 -12.06 -17.07 -12.46
N SER A 542 -12.95 -16.14 -12.11
CA SER A 542 -14.39 -16.40 -12.05
C SER A 542 -14.99 -16.67 -13.44
N TYR A 543 -14.59 -15.89 -14.44
CA TYR A 543 -15.00 -16.05 -15.84
C TYR A 543 -14.66 -17.45 -16.37
N THR A 544 -13.42 -17.89 -16.17
CA THR A 544 -12.97 -19.22 -16.60
C THR A 544 -13.64 -20.36 -15.83
N SER A 545 -13.93 -20.17 -14.54
CA SER A 545 -14.69 -21.12 -13.71
C SER A 545 -16.13 -21.29 -14.18
N SER A 546 -16.74 -20.21 -14.67
CA SER A 546 -18.14 -20.19 -15.11
C SER A 546 -18.34 -20.71 -16.53
N SER A 547 -17.28 -20.92 -17.31
CA SER A 547 -17.42 -21.40 -18.68
C SER A 547 -17.99 -22.82 -18.73
N THR A 548 -18.91 -23.07 -19.67
CA THR A 548 -19.51 -24.38 -19.92
C THR A 548 -18.50 -25.40 -20.44
N ASN A 549 -17.37 -24.95 -20.97
CA ASN A 549 -16.30 -25.80 -21.47
C ASN A 549 -15.53 -26.48 -20.32
N ILE A 550 -15.60 -27.82 -20.25
CA ILE A 550 -14.91 -28.66 -19.25
C ILE A 550 -13.39 -28.37 -19.21
N ILE A 551 -12.80 -28.09 -20.37
CA ILE A 551 -11.39 -27.71 -20.52
C ILE A 551 -11.12 -26.35 -19.83
N LYS A 552 -11.98 -25.35 -20.00
CA LYS A 552 -11.86 -24.03 -19.33
C LYS A 552 -12.05 -24.14 -17.81
N ARG A 553 -12.88 -25.08 -17.33
CA ARG A 553 -13.05 -25.38 -15.89
C ARG A 553 -11.86 -26.06 -15.23
N LYS A 554 -11.25 -27.06 -15.87
CA LYS A 554 -9.99 -27.67 -15.37
C LYS A 554 -8.86 -26.62 -15.32
N LYS A 555 -8.85 -25.68 -16.28
CA LYS A 555 -7.92 -24.54 -16.33
C LYS A 555 -8.11 -23.53 -15.20
N SER A 556 -9.32 -23.30 -14.69
CA SER A 556 -9.56 -22.40 -13.55
C SER A 556 -8.80 -22.82 -12.28
N LYS A 557 -8.74 -24.12 -11.97
CA LYS A 557 -7.98 -24.61 -10.80
C LYS A 557 -6.47 -24.33 -10.93
N TYR A 558 -5.95 -24.39 -12.16
CA TYR A 558 -4.57 -24.03 -12.46
C TYR A 558 -4.34 -22.51 -12.38
N LEU A 559 -5.26 -21.71 -12.94
CA LEU A 559 -5.20 -20.24 -12.91
C LEU A 559 -5.23 -19.65 -11.50
N LYS A 560 -5.90 -20.30 -10.53
CA LYS A 560 -5.87 -19.88 -9.13
C LYS A 560 -4.48 -19.88 -8.51
N ASN A 561 -3.57 -20.71 -9.03
CA ASN A 561 -2.21 -20.84 -8.54
C ASN A 561 -1.21 -19.99 -9.33
N LEU A 562 -1.62 -19.47 -10.49
CA LEU A 562 -0.76 -18.62 -11.30
C LEU A 562 -0.82 -17.16 -10.83
N PRO A 563 0.32 -16.47 -10.75
CA PRO A 563 0.34 -15.04 -10.56
C PRO A 563 0.00 -14.30 -11.85
N LEU A 564 -0.24 -12.98 -11.75
CA LEU A 564 -0.60 -12.13 -12.87
C LEU A 564 0.40 -10.99 -13.06
N ILE A 565 0.75 -10.72 -14.31
CA ILE A 565 1.58 -9.60 -14.72
C ILE A 565 0.76 -8.72 -15.64
N LEU A 566 0.64 -7.44 -15.28
CA LEU A 566 -0.02 -6.44 -16.08
C LEU A 566 1.02 -5.49 -16.68
N ILE A 567 0.91 -5.25 -17.99
CA ILE A 567 1.70 -4.27 -18.73
C ILE A 567 0.72 -3.25 -19.35
N ALA A 568 0.92 -1.98 -19.03
CA ALA A 568 0.07 -0.90 -19.51
C ALA A 568 0.90 0.35 -19.87
N PRO A 569 0.42 1.23 -20.76
CA PRO A 569 1.11 2.47 -21.08
C PRO A 569 1.10 3.40 -19.86
N TYR A 570 2.26 3.97 -19.54
CA TYR A 570 2.44 4.91 -18.43
C TYR A 570 2.49 6.37 -18.90
N SER A 571 3.36 6.65 -19.89
CA SER A 571 3.51 8.00 -20.46
C SER A 571 4.17 7.95 -21.84
N LEU A 572 3.88 8.96 -22.68
CA LEU A 572 4.66 9.26 -23.89
C LEU A 572 5.70 10.34 -23.56
N THR A 573 6.99 10.08 -23.81
CA THR A 573 8.02 11.12 -23.67
C THR A 573 8.27 11.83 -25.00
N ASN A 574 8.38 13.16 -24.95
CA ASN A 574 8.51 14.01 -26.14
C ASN A 574 9.89 13.99 -26.81
N LYS A 575 10.91 13.35 -26.22
CA LYS A 575 12.26 13.44 -26.79
C LYS A 575 12.53 12.45 -27.93
N GLU A 576 11.92 11.27 -27.99
CA GLU A 576 12.13 10.31 -29.11
C GLU A 576 10.94 9.35 -29.38
N HIS A 577 9.69 9.70 -29.05
CA HIS A 577 8.53 8.80 -29.22
C HIS A 577 8.67 7.42 -28.54
N GLU A 578 9.51 7.27 -27.51
CA GLU A 578 9.60 6.01 -26.78
C GLU A 578 8.42 5.88 -25.79
N LEU A 579 7.64 4.81 -25.96
CA LEU A 579 6.57 4.42 -25.06
C LEU A 579 7.16 3.83 -23.77
N ILE A 580 6.86 4.46 -22.63
CA ILE A 580 7.15 3.89 -21.31
C ILE A 580 5.92 3.13 -20.84
N GLU A 581 6.13 1.87 -20.45
CA GLU A 581 5.12 0.98 -19.91
C GLU A 581 5.34 0.78 -18.41
N ILE A 582 4.24 0.74 -17.66
CA ILE A 582 4.23 0.29 -16.27
C ILE A 582 4.00 -1.22 -16.24
N VAL A 583 4.83 -1.93 -15.49
CA VAL A 583 4.74 -3.38 -15.29
C VAL A 583 4.45 -3.64 -13.82
N VAL A 584 3.39 -4.41 -13.56
CA VAL A 584 2.91 -4.74 -12.22
C VAL A 584 2.80 -6.24 -12.06
N GLY A 585 3.42 -6.78 -11.00
CA GLY A 585 3.30 -8.17 -10.59
C GLY A 585 2.34 -8.35 -9.42
N VAL A 586 1.27 -9.11 -9.63
CA VAL A 586 0.25 -9.45 -8.61
C VAL A 586 0.36 -10.94 -8.26
N PRO A 587 0.47 -11.30 -6.97
CA PRO A 587 0.57 -12.70 -6.57
C PRO A 587 -0.69 -13.50 -6.93
N SER A 588 -0.59 -14.82 -6.85
CA SER A 588 -1.72 -15.70 -7.11
C SER A 588 -2.84 -15.52 -6.08
N PHE A 589 -4.06 -15.92 -6.44
CA PHE A 589 -5.27 -15.71 -5.63
C PHE A 589 -5.15 -16.21 -4.19
N ASN A 590 -4.38 -17.27 -3.95
CA ASN A 590 -4.25 -17.90 -2.64
C ASN A 590 -3.25 -17.17 -1.71
N ASN A 591 -2.34 -16.36 -2.25
CA ASN A 591 -1.25 -15.71 -1.50
C ASN A 591 -1.38 -14.18 -1.53
N ILE A 592 -2.53 -13.66 -1.08
CA ILE A 592 -2.90 -12.24 -1.19
C ILE A 592 -1.85 -11.33 -0.52
N MET A 593 -1.33 -11.74 0.63
CA MET A 593 -0.43 -10.91 1.45
C MET A 593 1.04 -10.95 1.02
N MET A 594 1.47 -12.01 0.35
CA MET A 594 2.90 -12.30 0.15
C MET A 594 3.27 -12.14 -1.30
N ASN A 595 3.78 -10.96 -1.65
CA ASN A 595 4.18 -10.65 -3.03
C ASN A 595 5.67 -10.93 -3.25
N SER A 596 6.00 -11.92 -4.08
CA SER A 596 7.39 -12.25 -4.43
C SER A 596 7.92 -11.50 -5.67
N PHE A 597 7.10 -10.67 -6.31
CA PHE A 597 7.50 -10.05 -7.58
C PHE A 597 8.65 -9.06 -7.46
N SER A 598 8.88 -8.46 -6.29
CA SER A 598 10.04 -7.59 -6.09
C SER A 598 11.35 -8.31 -6.43
N THR A 599 11.58 -9.48 -5.82
CA THR A 599 12.81 -10.25 -6.03
C THR A 599 12.84 -10.90 -7.41
N LEU A 600 11.69 -11.33 -7.92
CA LEU A 600 11.59 -11.94 -9.25
C LEU A 600 11.90 -10.93 -10.36
N PHE A 601 11.42 -9.70 -10.24
CA PHE A 601 11.71 -8.65 -11.21
C PHE A 601 13.16 -8.20 -11.13
N GLU A 602 13.73 -8.02 -9.93
CA GLU A 602 15.16 -7.70 -9.79
C GLU A 602 16.05 -8.79 -10.41
N THR A 603 15.75 -10.07 -10.18
CA THR A 603 16.53 -11.17 -10.74
C THR A 603 16.37 -11.31 -12.26
N ALA A 604 15.18 -11.03 -12.80
CA ALA A 604 14.96 -10.95 -14.24
C ALA A 604 15.73 -9.77 -14.85
N ASP A 605 15.72 -8.62 -14.21
CA ASP A 605 16.39 -7.41 -14.69
C ASP A 605 17.92 -7.56 -14.74
N ARG A 606 18.53 -8.18 -13.71
CA ARG A 606 19.96 -8.51 -13.71
C ARG A 606 20.38 -9.35 -14.92
N ARG A 607 19.50 -10.24 -15.41
CA ARG A 607 19.76 -11.04 -16.62
C ARG A 607 19.56 -10.26 -17.91
N CYS A 608 18.73 -9.23 -17.89
CA CYS A 608 18.49 -8.37 -19.04
C CYS A 608 19.55 -7.28 -19.21
N GLY A 609 20.40 -7.06 -18.22
CA GLY A 609 21.40 -5.98 -18.21
C GLY A 609 20.88 -4.69 -17.55
N ASN A 610 20.03 -4.79 -16.53
CA ASN A 610 19.51 -3.67 -15.73
C ASN A 610 18.78 -2.61 -16.55
N VAL A 611 17.74 -3.05 -17.24
CA VAL A 611 17.00 -2.25 -18.21
C VAL A 611 15.69 -1.71 -17.65
N ALA A 612 15.15 -2.38 -16.61
CA ALA A 612 13.99 -1.92 -15.87
C ALA A 612 14.36 -0.77 -14.92
N LYS A 613 13.45 0.18 -14.75
CA LYS A 613 13.59 1.28 -13.79
C LYS A 613 12.71 1.04 -12.57
N PHE A 614 13.33 0.73 -11.44
CA PHE A 614 12.67 0.56 -10.13
C PHE A 614 12.51 1.89 -9.40
N VAL A 615 11.64 2.74 -9.94
CA VAL A 615 11.45 4.14 -9.48
C VAL A 615 10.58 4.23 -8.21
N PHE A 616 9.67 3.27 -8.00
CA PHE A 616 8.76 3.22 -6.85
C PHE A 616 9.39 2.52 -5.64
N PHE A 617 8.89 2.78 -4.43
CA PHE A 617 9.35 2.13 -3.19
C PHE A 617 9.02 0.63 -3.14
N ASP A 618 7.94 0.20 -3.80
CA ASP A 618 7.62 -1.22 -3.99
C ASP A 618 8.11 -1.69 -5.36
N HIS A 619 9.09 -2.59 -5.35
CA HIS A 619 9.68 -3.16 -6.57
C HIS A 619 8.78 -4.19 -7.27
N SER A 620 7.59 -4.50 -6.73
CA SER A 620 6.56 -5.23 -7.46
C SER A 620 5.96 -4.44 -8.64
N VAL A 621 6.30 -3.14 -8.72
CA VAL A 621 5.95 -2.23 -9.81
C VAL A 621 7.22 -1.59 -10.37
N LEU A 622 7.36 -1.59 -11.70
CA LEU A 622 8.50 -0.99 -12.39
C LEU A 622 8.08 -0.29 -13.67
N LEU A 623 8.98 0.55 -14.20
CA LEU A 623 8.84 1.17 -15.52
C LEU A 623 9.80 0.51 -16.50
N LEU A 624 9.30 0.22 -17.70
CA LEU A 624 10.06 -0.44 -18.76
C LEU A 624 9.83 0.27 -20.09
N GLN A 625 10.89 0.45 -20.88
CA GLN A 625 10.73 0.91 -22.26
C GLN A 625 10.20 -0.25 -23.12
N GLU A 626 9.28 0.06 -24.04
CA GLU A 626 8.64 -0.94 -24.90
C GLU A 626 9.64 -1.82 -25.66
N GLN A 627 10.78 -1.26 -26.10
CA GLN A 627 11.82 -2.00 -26.84
C GLN A 627 12.43 -3.17 -26.06
N HIS A 628 12.41 -3.10 -24.73
CA HIS A 628 13.03 -4.10 -23.85
C HIS A 628 12.01 -5.08 -23.25
N ARG A 629 10.71 -4.89 -23.52
CA ARG A 629 9.60 -5.70 -23.02
C ARG A 629 9.79 -7.19 -23.26
N GLN A 630 10.04 -7.59 -24.52
CA GLN A 630 10.13 -9.02 -24.87
C GLN A 630 11.30 -9.70 -24.14
N LYS A 631 12.47 -9.05 -24.13
CA LYS A 631 13.67 -9.53 -23.44
C LYS A 631 13.41 -9.73 -21.94
N PHE A 632 12.71 -8.79 -21.30
CA PHE A 632 12.35 -8.86 -19.88
C PHE A 632 11.39 -10.01 -19.58
N ILE A 633 10.34 -10.17 -20.39
CA ILE A 633 9.38 -11.27 -20.27
C ILE A 633 10.09 -12.63 -20.40
N ASP A 634 10.98 -12.79 -21.38
CA ASP A 634 11.71 -14.04 -21.59
C ASP A 634 12.67 -14.37 -20.43
N ALA A 635 13.33 -13.36 -19.87
CA ALA A 635 14.16 -13.54 -18.68
C ALA A 635 13.32 -13.95 -17.45
N LEU A 636 12.17 -13.31 -17.26
CA LEU A 636 11.26 -13.60 -16.16
C LEU A 636 10.64 -15.00 -16.26
N MET A 637 10.29 -15.43 -17.47
CA MET A 637 9.86 -16.80 -17.76
C MET A 637 10.87 -17.84 -17.25
N PHE A 638 12.16 -17.60 -17.48
CA PHE A 638 13.22 -18.48 -16.99
C PHE A 638 13.35 -18.41 -15.47
N VAL A 639 13.23 -17.23 -14.85
CA VAL A 639 13.27 -17.09 -13.38
C VAL A 639 12.15 -17.89 -12.73
N LEU A 640 10.93 -17.82 -13.26
CA LEU A 640 9.76 -18.49 -12.71
C LEU A 640 9.68 -19.99 -13.01
N ALA A 641 10.44 -20.47 -14.00
CA ALA A 641 10.52 -21.89 -14.34
C ALA A 641 11.51 -22.68 -13.45
N LYS A 642 12.40 -21.99 -12.74
CA LYS A 642 13.31 -22.55 -11.73
C LYS A 642 12.64 -22.54 -10.36
#